data_AF-A0A2P4PC02-F1
#
_entry.id   AF-A0A2P4PC02-F1
#
_cell.length_a   1.000
_cell.length_b   1.000
_cell.length_c   1.000
_cell.angle_alpha   90.00
_cell.angle_beta   90.00
_cell.angle_gamma   90.00
#
_symmetry.space_group_name_H-M   'P 1'
#
loop_
_entity.id
_entity.type
_entity.pdbx_description
1 polymer ?
#
loop_
_entity_poly.entity_id
_entity_poly.type
_entity_poly.pdbx_seq_one_letter_code
_entity_poly.pdbx_strand_id
1 'polypeptide(L)'
;MSAEFFSKLSQNYIELLKDDEYYDITIEVGEDPNVKIFRAHMNILCYRSSYFRRALASNKKKDNVLAHIKFPNISPEIFQIILRYIYGGILSLNEQKTSDFLKVLAAADELRLQELVDHLQKYLIENKSEWMEENFEFTQRISLQSNNFVELQQFCANFIAKSPEQIFKSLTSISEKFLISLIKRDDLQMKEIEVWEHVLKWGLAQNPTLVSDPNVWSDDDFKTMENTLQHCLPHVRLFSLSSKEFSQKVRPYKKLLNKQLYEDLLNSYLDSDREPTENISLPRSIEIDGIIDSKIVNLNIVSIISRWIDKIDVNYKISHLRELYLPYKFRLLIRGSRDGFTPRKFHTLCDNKHNTVTFIKVRESEEILGGYNPIIWMNSNSWGKTQNSFIFSFKNRNNFKDAILSIVKDTNNALNYHTEHGPCFGKELLIYTSEDSADIDFDKTICHEQKFYEKSIRKKGEFPLEDYETFLLINDCVTTRYDFYTYFKSTTIYAGHSEKEIVCLIDDDDLASVIWTQGFKALPIVVDACIRANLAIKHKTCIHITSANEATRHEFISSVFIAFLVMMVKWVCQEYKSSGSHGKGPVDWVIKIGDTIVVIEAKREDINQRVDWVIIKPANVPDSVIAQLKQCKPDCKINNTSSKLLEDRDLDAFLDEVQKKKEFVIPLNEENEKRPISVESE
;
A
#
# COMPACT_ATOMS: atom_id res chain seq x y z
N MET A 1 42.03 47.86 -17.28
CA MET A 1 40.85 47.42 -18.06
C MET A 1 41.34 46.32 -19.00
N SER A 2 40.89 45.07 -18.82
CA SER A 2 41.15 43.99 -19.76
C SER A 2 39.98 43.91 -20.75
N ALA A 3 40.26 43.86 -22.04
CA ALA A 3 39.28 43.53 -23.07
C ALA A 3 39.52 42.07 -23.50
N GLU A 4 38.46 41.27 -23.48
CA GLU A 4 38.53 39.82 -23.75
C GLU A 4 37.95 39.52 -25.13
N PHE A 5 38.71 38.82 -25.97
CA PHE A 5 38.35 38.50 -27.36
C PHE A 5 38.23 36.98 -27.60
N PHE A 6 37.68 36.25 -26.63
CA PHE A 6 37.67 34.78 -26.64
C PHE A 6 36.87 34.16 -27.79
N SER A 7 35.79 34.79 -28.24
CA SER A 7 34.97 34.25 -29.34
C SER A 7 35.74 34.16 -30.65
N LYS A 8 36.54 35.18 -31.00
CA LYS A 8 37.35 35.14 -32.24
C LYS A 8 38.50 34.14 -32.12
N LEU A 9 39.13 34.07 -30.94
CA LEU A 9 40.16 33.07 -30.65
C LEU A 9 39.63 31.63 -30.79
N SER A 10 38.47 31.35 -30.20
CA SER A 10 37.78 30.05 -30.32
C SER A 10 37.48 29.69 -31.78
N GLN A 11 36.94 30.64 -32.54
CA GLN A 11 36.66 30.44 -33.96
C GLN A 11 37.93 30.15 -34.77
N ASN A 12 39.04 30.84 -34.48
CA ASN A 12 40.32 30.58 -35.14
C ASN A 12 40.87 29.18 -34.83
N TYR A 13 40.67 28.65 -33.61
CA TYR A 13 41.02 27.26 -33.32
C TYR A 13 40.12 26.25 -34.05
N ILE A 14 38.83 26.54 -34.21
CA ILE A 14 37.95 25.68 -35.03
C ILE A 14 38.36 25.71 -36.51
N GLU A 15 38.79 26.85 -37.03
CA GLU A 15 39.35 26.97 -38.38
C GLU A 15 40.63 26.13 -38.51
N LEU A 16 41.54 26.22 -37.53
CA LEU A 16 42.75 25.40 -37.47
C LEU A 16 42.45 23.89 -37.45
N LEU A 17 41.37 23.46 -36.78
CA LEU A 17 40.96 22.04 -36.77
C LEU A 17 40.55 21.53 -38.17
N LYS A 18 40.10 22.42 -39.07
CA LYS A 18 39.72 22.06 -40.44
C LYS A 18 40.90 22.07 -41.41
N ASP A 19 42.02 22.64 -40.98
CA ASP A 19 43.23 22.74 -41.76
C ASP A 19 44.01 21.42 -41.72
N ASP A 20 44.65 21.09 -42.84
CA ASP A 20 45.42 19.86 -43.06
C ASP A 20 46.94 20.10 -43.01
N GLU A 21 47.40 21.34 -42.75
CA GLU A 21 48.81 21.72 -42.91
C GLU A 21 49.69 21.53 -41.65
N TYR A 22 49.14 21.62 -40.43
CA TYR A 22 49.95 21.71 -39.19
C TYR A 22 49.65 20.65 -38.12
N TYR A 23 48.97 19.57 -38.48
CA TYR A 23 48.67 18.49 -37.54
C TYR A 23 49.93 17.70 -37.14
N ASP A 24 50.03 17.34 -35.87
CA ASP A 24 51.14 16.54 -35.30
C ASP A 24 50.65 15.19 -34.72
N ILE A 25 49.34 14.91 -34.84
CA ILE A 25 48.71 13.66 -34.44
C ILE A 25 47.57 13.24 -35.38
N THR A 26 47.43 11.92 -35.59
CA THR A 26 46.26 11.29 -36.19
C THR A 26 45.48 10.47 -35.17
N ILE A 27 44.16 10.51 -35.25
CA ILE A 27 43.26 9.78 -34.34
C ILE A 27 42.29 8.97 -35.19
N GLU A 28 42.39 7.65 -35.11
CA GLU A 28 41.46 6.71 -35.77
C GLU A 28 40.28 6.43 -34.84
N VAL A 29 39.06 6.61 -35.33
CA VAL A 29 37.84 6.54 -34.51
C VAL A 29 36.81 5.66 -35.21
N GLY A 30 36.12 4.83 -34.41
CA GLY A 30 35.12 3.88 -34.88
C GLY A 30 35.70 2.49 -35.16
N GLU A 31 34.82 1.57 -35.54
CA GLU A 31 35.14 0.20 -35.96
C GLU A 31 34.66 -0.04 -37.40
N ASP A 32 35.31 -0.96 -38.11
CA ASP A 32 34.97 -1.29 -39.50
C ASP A 32 33.50 -1.70 -39.63
N PRO A 33 32.76 -1.18 -40.64
CA PRO A 33 33.22 -0.36 -41.78
C PRO A 33 33.20 1.16 -41.53
N ASN A 34 32.83 1.63 -40.33
CA ASN A 34 32.59 3.04 -40.01
C ASN A 34 33.77 3.69 -39.29
N VAL A 35 34.97 3.59 -39.89
CA VAL A 35 36.20 4.19 -39.35
C VAL A 35 36.47 5.54 -40.00
N LYS A 36 36.87 6.53 -39.20
CA LYS A 36 37.34 7.83 -39.68
C LYS A 36 38.64 8.24 -39.00
N ILE A 37 39.56 8.79 -39.78
CA ILE A 37 40.81 9.36 -39.28
C ILE A 37 40.65 10.88 -39.13
N PHE A 38 40.97 11.38 -37.94
CA PHE A 38 40.99 12.79 -37.59
C PHE A 38 42.43 13.29 -37.49
N ARG A 39 42.69 14.47 -38.02
CA ARG A 39 43.96 15.20 -37.86
C ARG A 39 43.79 16.26 -36.77
N ALA A 40 44.76 16.37 -35.86
CA ALA A 40 44.66 17.27 -34.71
C ALA A 40 46.03 17.73 -34.21
N HIS A 41 46.02 18.56 -33.16
CA HIS A 41 47.18 19.22 -32.57
C HIS A 41 47.36 18.77 -31.10
N MET A 42 48.50 18.15 -30.79
CA MET A 42 48.79 17.53 -29.50
C MET A 42 48.73 18.54 -28.36
N ASN A 43 49.22 19.76 -28.57
CA ASN A 43 49.21 20.83 -27.58
C ASN A 43 47.78 21.15 -27.12
N ILE A 44 46.84 21.40 -28.03
CA ILE A 44 45.45 21.72 -27.72
C ILE A 44 44.79 20.55 -26.97
N LEU A 45 44.91 19.33 -27.51
CA LEU A 45 44.35 18.12 -26.91
C LEU A 45 44.86 17.90 -25.48
N CYS A 46 46.18 17.98 -25.27
CA CYS A 46 46.80 17.74 -23.96
C CYS A 46 46.44 18.80 -22.93
N TYR A 47 46.18 20.05 -23.34
CA TYR A 47 45.79 21.11 -22.41
C TYR A 47 44.31 21.05 -22.01
N ARG A 48 43.44 20.55 -22.89
CA ARG A 48 42.00 20.42 -22.63
C ARG A 48 41.60 19.07 -22.03
N SER A 49 42.41 18.03 -22.22
CA SER A 49 42.14 16.68 -21.72
C SER A 49 43.34 16.08 -21.01
N SER A 50 43.12 15.69 -19.75
CA SER A 50 44.11 14.95 -18.98
C SER A 50 44.36 13.53 -19.53
N TYR A 51 43.38 12.94 -20.22
CA TYR A 51 43.53 11.67 -20.92
C TYR A 51 44.60 11.81 -22.01
N PHE A 52 44.43 12.75 -22.95
CA PHE A 52 45.39 12.95 -24.04
C PHE A 52 46.78 13.29 -23.50
N ARG A 53 46.87 14.15 -22.47
CA ARG A 53 48.15 14.47 -21.83
C ARG A 53 48.89 13.23 -21.32
N ARG A 54 48.19 12.28 -20.70
CA ARG A 54 48.78 11.03 -20.21
C ARG A 54 49.10 10.07 -21.35
N ALA A 55 48.16 9.85 -22.26
CA ALA A 55 48.32 8.93 -23.38
C ALA A 55 49.48 9.33 -24.31
N LEU A 56 49.72 10.63 -24.47
CA LEU A 56 50.75 11.19 -25.34
C LEU A 56 52.07 11.51 -24.63
N ALA A 57 52.17 11.30 -23.31
CA ALA A 57 53.37 11.64 -22.54
C ALA A 57 54.62 10.85 -23.00
N SER A 58 54.45 9.61 -23.43
CA SER A 58 55.53 8.73 -23.91
C SER A 58 55.98 9.02 -25.35
N ASN A 59 55.14 9.69 -26.17
CA ASN A 59 55.44 10.00 -27.57
C ASN A 59 56.39 11.19 -27.76
N LYS A 60 56.69 11.94 -26.69
CA LYS A 60 57.64 13.08 -26.73
C LYS A 60 59.09 12.69 -27.05
N LYS A 61 59.42 11.40 -27.16
CA LYS A 61 60.79 10.88 -27.32
C LYS A 61 61.07 10.16 -28.65
N LYS A 62 60.11 10.11 -29.59
CA LYS A 62 60.30 9.47 -30.91
C LYS A 62 60.32 10.54 -31.99
N ASP A 63 61.48 11.18 -32.15
CA ASP A 63 61.72 12.13 -33.23
C ASP A 63 61.47 11.42 -34.58
N ASN A 64 60.44 11.86 -35.31
CA ASN A 64 60.03 11.45 -36.66
C ASN A 64 58.89 10.44 -36.84
N VAL A 65 58.20 9.99 -35.78
CA VAL A 65 56.95 9.20 -35.96
C VAL A 65 55.74 10.04 -35.55
N LEU A 66 54.87 10.32 -36.53
CA LEU A 66 53.58 10.98 -36.30
C LEU A 66 52.80 10.21 -35.22
N ALA A 67 52.32 10.91 -34.19
CA ALA A 67 51.57 10.28 -33.12
C ALA A 67 50.23 9.71 -33.67
N HIS A 68 49.85 8.53 -33.19
CA HIS A 68 48.64 7.85 -33.61
C HIS A 68 47.92 7.24 -32.41
N ILE A 69 46.61 7.49 -32.29
CA ILE A 69 45.73 6.95 -31.23
C ILE A 69 44.47 6.37 -31.86
N LYS A 70 43.89 5.35 -31.24
CA LYS A 70 42.65 4.71 -31.68
C LYS A 70 41.55 4.79 -30.62
N PHE A 71 40.31 5.05 -31.06
CA PHE A 71 39.08 5.00 -30.25
C PHE A 71 38.00 4.18 -30.96
N PRO A 72 38.02 2.85 -30.82
CA PRO A 72 37.04 1.98 -31.50
C PRO A 72 35.61 2.17 -30.96
N ASN A 73 35.47 2.48 -29.66
CA ASN A 73 34.18 2.55 -28.98
C ASN A 73 33.41 3.87 -29.17
N ILE A 74 34.02 4.86 -29.83
CA ILE A 74 33.40 6.17 -30.08
C ILE A 74 33.08 6.26 -31.58
N SER A 75 31.87 6.69 -31.93
CA SER A 75 31.54 6.89 -33.35
C SER A 75 32.22 8.15 -33.90
N PRO A 76 32.57 8.19 -35.20
CA PRO A 76 33.15 9.37 -35.84
C PRO A 76 32.35 10.66 -35.62
N GLU A 77 31.01 10.58 -35.64
CA GLU A 77 30.11 11.73 -35.46
C GLU A 77 30.20 12.29 -34.04
N ILE A 78 30.20 11.40 -33.04
CA ILE A 78 30.32 11.77 -31.62
C ILE A 78 31.69 12.37 -31.34
N PHE A 79 32.76 11.77 -31.87
CA PHE A 79 34.10 12.30 -31.68
C PHE A 79 34.28 13.66 -32.36
N GLN A 80 33.66 13.89 -33.52
CA GLN A 80 33.69 15.19 -34.19
C GLN A 80 33.08 16.30 -33.32
N ILE A 81 32.01 16.00 -32.58
CA ILE A 81 31.39 16.93 -31.62
C ILE A 81 32.36 17.23 -30.47
N ILE A 82 32.95 16.19 -29.87
CA ILE A 82 33.93 16.33 -28.79
C ILE A 82 35.14 17.16 -29.25
N LEU A 83 35.64 16.93 -30.46
CA LEU A 83 36.80 17.63 -30.99
C LEU A 83 36.51 19.12 -31.20
N ARG A 84 35.31 19.46 -31.69
CA ARG A 84 34.87 20.87 -31.77
C ARG A 84 34.76 21.52 -30.39
N TYR A 85 34.28 20.80 -29.39
CA TYR A 85 34.28 21.28 -28.00
C TYR A 85 35.70 21.50 -27.46
N ILE A 86 36.64 20.58 -27.73
CA ILE A 86 38.02 20.72 -27.27
C ILE A 86 38.67 21.99 -27.83
N TYR A 87 38.49 22.27 -29.13
CA TYR A 87 39.12 23.41 -29.80
C TYR A 87 38.40 24.73 -29.53
N GLY A 88 37.08 24.74 -29.63
CA GLY A 88 36.30 25.97 -29.58
C GLY A 88 35.53 26.22 -28.28
N GLY A 89 35.42 25.23 -27.39
CA GLY A 89 34.51 25.29 -26.26
C GLY A 89 33.03 25.30 -26.66
N ILE A 90 32.71 24.94 -27.91
CA ILE A 90 31.34 24.96 -28.45
C ILE A 90 30.81 23.54 -28.52
N LEU A 91 29.71 23.30 -27.82
CA LEU A 91 28.94 22.07 -27.90
C LEU A 91 27.75 22.28 -28.85
N SER A 92 27.72 21.56 -29.97
CA SER A 92 26.62 21.63 -30.94
C SER A 92 25.98 20.26 -31.03
N LEU A 93 24.84 20.08 -30.36
CA LEU A 93 24.09 18.84 -30.36
C LEU A 93 22.77 19.04 -31.12
N ASN A 94 22.37 18.02 -31.88
CA ASN A 94 21.07 18.03 -32.53
C ASN A 94 20.01 17.65 -31.50
N GLU A 95 19.17 18.60 -31.11
CA GLU A 95 18.11 18.40 -30.10
C GLU A 95 17.10 17.30 -30.43
N GLN A 96 17.00 16.88 -31.71
CA GLN A 96 16.15 15.78 -32.15
C GLN A 96 16.78 14.39 -31.92
N LYS A 97 18.09 14.30 -31.66
CA LYS A 97 18.82 13.05 -31.40
C LYS A 97 19.35 13.01 -29.96
N THR A 98 18.44 12.94 -28.99
CA THR A 98 18.80 12.90 -27.56
C THR A 98 19.73 11.73 -27.21
N SER A 99 19.68 10.62 -27.94
CA SER A 99 20.61 9.49 -27.77
C SER A 99 22.07 9.86 -28.02
N ASP A 100 22.34 10.87 -28.86
CA ASP A 100 23.70 11.37 -29.09
C ASP A 100 24.23 12.13 -27.87
N PHE A 101 23.38 12.76 -27.06
CA PHE A 101 23.80 13.46 -25.84
C PHE A 101 24.41 12.50 -24.82
N LEU A 102 23.77 11.34 -24.60
CA LEU A 102 24.28 10.30 -23.71
C LEU A 102 25.56 9.65 -24.24
N LYS A 103 25.69 9.50 -25.57
CA LYS A 103 26.93 9.01 -26.19
C LYS A 103 28.07 10.03 -26.08
N VAL A 104 27.78 11.32 -26.25
CA VAL A 104 28.76 12.40 -26.04
C VAL A 104 29.17 12.46 -24.57
N LEU A 105 28.23 12.28 -23.63
CA LEU A 105 28.54 12.18 -22.20
C LEU A 105 29.51 11.02 -21.90
N ALA A 106 29.25 9.83 -22.44
CA ALA A 106 30.13 8.67 -22.31
C ALA A 106 31.54 8.93 -22.88
N ALA A 107 31.62 9.49 -24.09
CA ALA A 107 32.89 9.85 -24.72
C ALA A 107 33.66 10.95 -23.96
N ALA A 108 32.94 11.94 -23.41
CA ALA A 108 33.53 13.01 -22.61
C ALA A 108 34.18 12.47 -21.33
N ASP A 109 33.55 11.49 -20.68
CA ASP A 109 34.12 10.83 -19.50
C ASP A 109 35.36 9.99 -19.84
N GLU A 110 35.31 9.20 -20.92
CA GLU A 110 36.46 8.42 -21.41
C GLU A 110 37.67 9.33 -21.65
N LEU A 111 37.43 10.51 -22.24
CA LEU A 111 38.43 11.53 -22.52
C LEU A 111 38.71 12.48 -21.35
N ARG A 112 38.12 12.24 -20.17
CA ARG A 112 38.32 12.99 -18.93
C ARG A 112 38.05 14.50 -19.06
N LEU A 113 36.96 14.85 -19.72
CA LEU A 113 36.47 16.21 -19.95
C LEU A 113 35.40 16.57 -18.91
N GLN A 114 35.80 16.75 -17.64
CA GLN A 114 34.85 16.87 -16.51
C GLN A 114 33.86 18.03 -16.66
N GLU A 115 34.31 19.20 -17.13
CA GLU A 115 33.46 20.37 -17.39
C GLU A 115 32.27 20.03 -18.32
N LEU A 116 32.52 19.21 -19.35
CA LEU A 116 31.49 18.78 -20.29
C LEU A 116 30.57 17.71 -19.68
N VAL A 117 31.13 16.79 -18.89
CA VAL A 117 30.38 15.75 -18.18
C VAL A 117 29.37 16.38 -17.22
N ASP A 118 29.80 17.35 -16.41
CA ASP A 118 28.94 18.04 -15.44
C ASP A 118 27.83 18.83 -16.15
N HIS A 119 28.17 19.56 -17.21
CA HIS A 119 27.19 20.31 -18.00
C HIS A 119 26.13 19.40 -18.64
N LEU A 120 26.54 18.29 -19.24
CA LEU A 120 25.64 17.37 -19.95
C LEU A 120 24.69 16.64 -19.01
N GLN A 121 25.15 16.21 -17.84
CA GLN A 121 24.28 15.56 -16.85
C GLN A 121 23.14 16.50 -16.42
N LYS A 122 23.50 17.73 -16.02
CA LYS A 122 22.54 18.74 -15.63
C LYS A 122 21.56 19.07 -16.76
N TYR A 123 22.08 19.30 -17.97
CA TYR A 123 21.25 19.61 -19.14
C TYR A 123 20.24 18.49 -19.45
N LEU A 124 20.70 17.23 -19.44
CA LEU A 124 19.86 16.07 -19.69
C LEU A 124 18.73 15.97 -18.67
N ILE A 125 19.04 16.13 -17.38
CA ILE A 125 18.05 16.06 -16.29
C ILE A 125 17.04 17.20 -16.39
N GLU A 126 17.49 18.43 -16.66
CA GLU A 126 16.63 19.62 -16.69
C GLU A 126 15.75 19.70 -17.94
N ASN A 127 16.23 19.22 -19.10
CA ASN A 127 15.60 19.49 -20.39
C ASN A 127 15.16 18.23 -21.16
N LYS A 128 15.61 17.04 -20.75
CA LYS A 128 15.40 15.77 -21.48
C LYS A 128 14.97 14.62 -20.55
N SER A 129 14.45 14.93 -19.35
CA SER A 129 13.96 13.94 -18.38
C SER A 129 12.92 13.01 -19.00
N GLU A 130 11.85 13.55 -19.60
CA GLU A 130 10.77 12.75 -20.23
C GLU A 130 11.33 11.74 -21.25
N TRP A 131 12.24 12.19 -22.13
CA TRP A 131 12.86 11.29 -23.10
C TRP A 131 13.72 10.21 -22.43
N MET A 132 14.44 10.55 -21.36
CA MET A 132 15.24 9.58 -20.61
C MET A 132 14.37 8.55 -19.87
N GLU A 133 13.18 8.93 -19.44
CA GLU A 133 12.19 8.03 -18.84
C GLU A 133 11.61 7.08 -19.90
N GLU A 134 11.27 7.57 -21.09
CA GLU A 134 10.84 6.74 -22.21
C GLU A 134 11.93 5.77 -22.69
N ASN A 135 13.20 6.17 -22.58
CA ASN A 135 14.37 5.40 -23.01
C ASN A 135 15.21 4.91 -21.82
N PHE A 136 14.53 4.52 -20.73
CA PHE A 136 15.14 4.28 -19.43
C PHE A 136 16.29 3.25 -19.46
N GLU A 137 16.11 2.12 -20.14
CA GLU A 137 17.14 1.07 -20.23
C GLU A 137 18.46 1.60 -20.81
N PHE A 138 18.37 2.40 -21.86
CA PHE A 138 19.53 3.02 -22.50
C PHE A 138 20.19 4.03 -21.57
N THR A 139 19.41 4.93 -20.96
CA THR A 139 19.89 5.91 -19.98
C THR A 139 20.58 5.23 -18.80
N GLN A 140 19.96 4.20 -18.24
CA GLN A 140 20.47 3.43 -17.12
C GLN A 140 21.79 2.75 -17.47
N ARG A 141 21.87 2.08 -18.64
CA ARG A 141 23.09 1.43 -19.09
C ARG A 141 24.25 2.41 -19.18
N ILE A 142 24.04 3.60 -19.75
CA ILE A 142 25.07 4.64 -19.81
C ILE A 142 25.44 5.15 -18.42
N SER A 143 24.45 5.40 -17.55
CA SER A 143 24.69 5.88 -16.18
C SER A 143 25.59 4.93 -15.37
N LEU A 144 25.50 3.62 -15.61
CA LEU A 144 26.28 2.59 -14.92
C LEU A 144 27.68 2.36 -15.49
N GLN A 145 28.03 2.95 -16.65
CA GLN A 145 29.36 2.79 -17.26
C GLN A 145 30.46 3.49 -16.45
N SER A 146 30.14 4.56 -15.73
CA SER A 146 31.11 5.36 -15.00
C SER A 146 30.58 5.85 -13.67
N ASN A 147 31.44 5.82 -12.65
CA ASN A 147 31.15 6.41 -11.34
C ASN A 147 31.13 7.94 -11.35
N ASN A 148 31.53 8.59 -12.47
CA ASN A 148 31.50 10.04 -12.60
C ASN A 148 30.10 10.57 -12.97
N PHE A 149 29.16 9.69 -13.33
CA PHE A 149 27.79 10.06 -13.70
C PHE A 149 26.83 10.11 -12.50
N VAL A 150 27.26 10.78 -11.42
CA VAL A 150 26.55 10.77 -10.13
C VAL A 150 25.13 11.32 -10.25
N GLU A 151 24.93 12.43 -10.96
CA GLU A 151 23.61 13.05 -11.11
C GLU A 151 22.68 12.17 -11.95
N LEU A 152 23.19 11.58 -13.03
CA LEU A 152 22.41 10.69 -13.88
C LEU A 152 22.05 9.39 -13.17
N GLN A 153 22.98 8.82 -12.39
CA GLN A 153 22.72 7.65 -11.56
C GLN A 153 21.64 7.95 -10.51
N GLN A 154 21.69 9.13 -9.89
CA GLN A 154 20.67 9.56 -8.93
C GLN A 154 19.30 9.78 -9.59
N PHE A 155 19.27 10.41 -10.77
CA PHE A 155 18.07 10.54 -11.59
C PHE A 155 17.46 9.16 -11.87
N CYS A 156 18.27 8.23 -12.39
CA CYS A 156 17.81 6.88 -12.65
C CYS A 156 17.27 6.23 -11.36
N ALA A 157 18.03 6.26 -10.27
CA ALA A 157 17.65 5.63 -9.02
C ALA A 157 16.31 6.18 -8.46
N ASN A 158 16.05 7.48 -8.63
CA ASN A 158 14.80 8.11 -8.21
C ASN A 158 13.62 7.73 -9.12
N PHE A 159 13.82 7.72 -10.43
CA PHE A 159 12.79 7.26 -11.38
C PHE A 159 12.38 5.82 -11.09
N ILE A 160 13.38 4.97 -10.87
CA ILE A 160 13.21 3.56 -10.52
C ILE A 160 12.38 3.38 -9.25
N ALA A 161 12.67 4.16 -8.20
CA ALA A 161 11.93 4.07 -6.96
C ALA A 161 10.46 4.43 -7.14
N LYS A 162 10.16 5.44 -7.98
CA LYS A 162 8.80 5.93 -8.25
C LYS A 162 8.00 5.07 -9.22
N SER A 163 8.66 4.40 -10.16
CA SER A 163 7.99 3.62 -11.21
C SER A 163 8.67 2.26 -11.45
N PRO A 164 8.72 1.39 -10.43
CA PRO A 164 9.50 0.17 -10.50
C PRO A 164 8.98 -0.83 -11.54
N GLU A 165 7.68 -0.80 -11.85
CA GLU A 165 7.05 -1.67 -12.84
C GLU A 165 7.73 -1.63 -14.21
N GLN A 166 8.26 -0.48 -14.64
CA GLN A 166 8.89 -0.34 -15.95
C GLN A 166 10.18 -1.16 -16.06
N ILE A 167 10.92 -1.26 -14.96
CA ILE A 167 12.21 -1.98 -14.91
C ILE A 167 11.99 -3.47 -14.78
N PHE A 168 11.02 -3.82 -13.93
CA PHE A 168 10.69 -5.21 -13.70
C PHE A 168 10.05 -5.90 -14.92
N LYS A 169 9.62 -5.15 -15.94
CA LYS A 169 9.30 -5.70 -17.28
C LYS A 169 10.53 -6.25 -18.02
N SER A 170 11.70 -5.63 -17.84
CA SER A 170 12.98 -6.04 -18.46
C SER A 170 13.90 -6.78 -17.48
N LEU A 171 13.29 -7.55 -16.56
CA LEU A 171 13.92 -8.26 -15.45
C LEU A 171 15.18 -9.07 -15.82
N THR A 172 15.22 -9.64 -17.03
CA THR A 172 16.29 -10.55 -17.48
C THR A 172 17.64 -9.88 -17.67
N SER A 173 17.67 -8.56 -17.86
CA SER A 173 18.91 -7.81 -18.18
C SER A 173 19.53 -7.12 -16.97
N ILE A 174 18.91 -7.27 -15.79
CA ILE A 174 19.32 -6.59 -14.58
C ILE A 174 20.44 -7.36 -13.88
N SER A 175 21.54 -6.67 -13.55
CA SER A 175 22.60 -7.23 -12.69
C SER A 175 22.14 -7.42 -11.23
N GLU A 176 22.66 -8.45 -10.55
CA GLU A 176 22.39 -8.72 -9.12
C GLU A 176 22.66 -7.50 -8.24
N LYS A 177 23.82 -6.84 -8.45
CA LYS A 177 24.21 -5.63 -7.71
C LYS A 177 23.14 -4.53 -7.82
N PHE A 178 22.59 -4.34 -9.00
CA PHE A 178 21.55 -3.36 -9.24
C PHE A 178 20.24 -3.77 -8.56
N LEU A 179 19.83 -5.05 -8.69
CA LEU A 179 18.64 -5.58 -8.01
C LEU A 179 18.72 -5.39 -6.49
N ILE A 180 19.87 -5.70 -5.87
CA ILE A 180 20.10 -5.49 -4.44
C ILE A 180 19.97 -4.01 -4.08
N SER A 181 20.56 -3.11 -4.88
CA SER A 181 20.46 -1.67 -4.63
C SER A 181 19.01 -1.17 -4.68
N LEU A 182 18.17 -1.81 -5.50
CA LEU A 182 16.76 -1.48 -5.64
C LEU A 182 15.95 -1.97 -4.44
N ILE A 183 16.04 -3.25 -4.10
CA ILE A 183 15.26 -3.84 -3.00
C ILE A 183 15.73 -3.35 -1.62
N LYS A 184 16.92 -2.76 -1.49
CA LYS A 184 17.33 -2.10 -0.24
C LYS A 184 16.55 -0.83 0.07
N ARG A 185 15.97 -0.17 -0.93
CA ARG A 185 15.33 1.14 -0.77
C ARG A 185 14.03 1.08 0.04
N ASP A 186 13.88 2.04 0.95
CA ASP A 186 12.66 2.25 1.74
C ASP A 186 11.55 2.97 0.97
N ASP A 187 11.91 3.76 -0.05
CA ASP A 187 11.01 4.59 -0.87
C ASP A 187 10.61 3.94 -2.20
N LEU A 188 10.93 2.66 -2.38
CA LEU A 188 10.52 1.88 -3.55
C LEU A 188 9.00 1.68 -3.55
N GLN A 189 8.33 2.22 -4.56
CA GLN A 189 6.88 2.23 -4.75
C GLN A 189 6.36 0.88 -5.25
N MET A 190 6.52 -0.17 -4.43
CA MET A 190 6.13 -1.55 -4.75
C MET A 190 5.73 -2.30 -3.48
N LYS A 191 4.69 -3.14 -3.54
CA LYS A 191 4.30 -3.98 -2.41
C LYS A 191 5.34 -5.05 -2.15
N GLU A 192 5.48 -5.46 -0.89
CA GLU A 192 6.47 -6.47 -0.48
C GLU A 192 6.27 -7.81 -1.18
N ILE A 193 5.02 -8.19 -1.43
CA ILE A 193 4.70 -9.40 -2.19
C ILE A 193 5.18 -9.31 -3.64
N GLU A 194 5.05 -8.14 -4.27
CA GLU A 194 5.51 -7.92 -5.63
C GLU A 194 7.03 -7.96 -5.68
N VAL A 195 7.73 -7.38 -4.70
CA VAL A 195 9.19 -7.49 -4.60
C VAL A 195 9.63 -8.95 -4.51
N TRP A 196 8.99 -9.76 -3.66
CA TRP A 196 9.24 -11.19 -3.57
C TRP A 196 9.06 -11.89 -4.93
N GLU A 197 7.94 -11.66 -5.60
CA GLU A 197 7.65 -12.29 -6.90
C GLU A 197 8.67 -11.89 -7.97
N HIS A 198 9.11 -10.63 -8.00
CA HIS A 198 10.10 -10.17 -8.96
C HIS A 198 11.50 -10.71 -8.67
N VAL A 199 11.90 -10.84 -7.40
CA VAL A 199 13.16 -11.49 -7.02
C VAL A 199 13.16 -12.96 -7.45
N LEU A 200 12.04 -13.67 -7.26
CA LEU A 200 11.90 -15.05 -7.74
C LEU A 200 11.97 -15.14 -9.27
N LYS A 201 11.27 -14.26 -10.00
CA LYS A 201 11.32 -14.20 -11.46
C LYS A 201 12.73 -13.92 -11.97
N TRP A 202 13.46 -13.01 -11.31
CA TRP A 202 14.86 -12.75 -11.61
C TRP A 202 15.73 -14.01 -11.43
N GLY A 203 15.58 -14.70 -10.29
CA GLY A 203 16.33 -15.94 -10.02
C GLY A 203 16.05 -17.06 -11.03
N LEU A 204 14.80 -17.21 -11.46
CA LEU A 204 14.41 -18.14 -12.52
C LEU A 204 15.03 -17.77 -13.87
N ALA A 205 15.09 -16.48 -14.21
CA ALA A 205 15.72 -16.02 -15.44
C ALA A 205 17.23 -16.31 -15.48
N GLN A 206 17.90 -16.27 -14.33
CA GLN A 206 19.32 -16.66 -14.23
C GLN A 206 19.54 -18.18 -14.30
N ASN A 207 18.50 -18.98 -14.12
CA ASN A 207 18.56 -20.45 -14.11
C ASN A 207 17.50 -21.05 -15.06
N PRO A 208 17.70 -20.99 -16.40
CA PRO A 208 16.68 -21.36 -17.39
C PRO A 208 16.21 -22.82 -17.35
N THR A 209 16.95 -23.70 -16.68
CA THR A 209 16.59 -25.12 -16.49
C THR A 209 15.53 -25.32 -15.41
N LEU A 210 15.32 -24.34 -14.53
CA LEU A 210 14.34 -24.41 -13.45
C LEU A 210 12.95 -24.05 -13.97
N VAL A 211 11.98 -24.91 -13.68
CA VAL A 211 10.56 -24.63 -13.91
C VAL A 211 10.01 -23.74 -12.80
N SER A 212 8.92 -23.01 -13.06
CA SER A 212 8.41 -22.04 -12.09
C SER A 212 7.75 -22.64 -10.84
N ASP A 213 7.22 -23.87 -10.95
CA ASP A 213 6.53 -24.55 -9.83
C ASP A 213 7.55 -25.19 -8.86
N PRO A 214 7.65 -24.73 -7.59
CA PRO A 214 8.60 -25.28 -6.63
C PRO A 214 8.25 -26.69 -6.14
N ASN A 215 7.03 -27.17 -6.37
CA ASN A 215 6.63 -28.51 -5.90
C ASN A 215 7.34 -29.64 -6.66
N VAL A 216 7.84 -29.35 -7.86
CA VAL A 216 8.57 -30.32 -8.70
C VAL A 216 10.10 -30.16 -8.60
N TRP A 217 10.59 -29.24 -7.78
CA TRP A 217 12.02 -29.00 -7.60
C TRP A 217 12.67 -30.09 -6.74
N SER A 218 13.82 -30.57 -7.20
CA SER A 218 14.73 -31.40 -6.42
C SER A 218 15.49 -30.56 -5.38
N ASP A 219 16.17 -31.23 -4.43
CA ASP A 219 17.01 -30.51 -3.46
C ASP A 219 18.17 -29.75 -4.13
N ASP A 220 18.70 -30.26 -5.24
CA ASP A 220 19.73 -29.58 -6.04
C ASP A 220 19.18 -28.34 -6.77
N ASP A 221 17.92 -28.37 -7.21
CA ASP A 221 17.23 -27.21 -7.80
C ASP A 221 17.06 -26.09 -6.76
N PHE A 222 16.63 -26.44 -5.55
CA PHE A 222 16.54 -25.50 -4.43
C PHE A 222 17.89 -24.90 -4.08
N LYS A 223 18.95 -25.72 -4.02
CA LYS A 223 20.31 -25.25 -3.75
C LYS A 223 20.83 -24.31 -4.83
N THR A 224 20.51 -24.59 -6.09
CA THR A 224 20.88 -23.72 -7.23
C THR A 224 20.20 -22.36 -7.09
N MET A 225 18.89 -22.33 -6.84
CA MET A 225 18.15 -21.09 -6.63
C MET A 225 18.61 -20.33 -5.38
N GLU A 226 18.88 -21.03 -4.27
CA GLU A 226 19.41 -20.45 -3.03
C GLU A 226 20.72 -19.73 -3.28
N ASN A 227 21.67 -20.35 -4.00
CA ASN A 227 22.95 -19.73 -4.34
C ASN A 227 22.78 -18.48 -5.23
N THR A 228 21.81 -18.48 -6.14
CA THR A 228 21.49 -17.32 -6.99
C THR A 228 20.89 -16.17 -6.18
N LEU A 229 20.02 -16.47 -5.22
CA LEU A 229 19.27 -15.45 -4.49
C LEU A 229 19.88 -15.07 -3.13
N GLN A 230 20.99 -15.71 -2.72
CA GLN A 230 21.57 -15.57 -1.38
C GLN A 230 21.78 -14.13 -0.90
N HIS A 231 22.16 -13.20 -1.80
CA HIS A 231 22.37 -11.79 -1.45
C HIS A 231 21.10 -10.93 -1.60
N CYS A 232 20.09 -11.43 -2.30
CA CYS A 232 18.81 -10.75 -2.50
C CYS A 232 17.83 -11.04 -1.37
N LEU A 233 17.74 -12.30 -0.92
CA LEU A 233 16.78 -12.75 0.10
C LEU A 233 16.82 -11.93 1.41
N PRO A 234 17.99 -11.56 1.97
CA PRO A 234 18.05 -10.75 3.20
C PRO A 234 17.44 -9.36 3.08
N HIS A 235 17.17 -8.88 1.87
CA HIS A 235 16.59 -7.56 1.60
C HIS A 235 15.09 -7.61 1.24
N VAL A 236 14.48 -8.79 1.21
CA VAL A 236 13.04 -8.96 1.07
C VAL A 236 12.39 -8.89 2.45
N ARG A 237 11.40 -8.01 2.65
CA ARG A 237 10.80 -7.74 3.98
C ARG A 237 9.63 -8.69 4.24
N LEU A 238 9.94 -9.98 4.38
CA LEU A 238 8.94 -11.06 4.47
C LEU A 238 7.95 -10.91 5.65
N PHE A 239 8.34 -10.24 6.74
CA PHE A 239 7.46 -9.96 7.89
C PHE A 239 6.33 -8.97 7.57
N SER A 240 6.45 -8.27 6.44
CA SER A 240 5.47 -7.28 5.95
C SER A 240 4.45 -7.84 4.98
N LEU A 241 4.44 -9.15 4.80
CA LEU A 241 3.42 -9.86 4.05
C LEU A 241 2.19 -10.13 4.92
N SER A 242 1.05 -10.33 4.27
CA SER A 242 -0.12 -10.92 4.91
C SER A 242 0.09 -12.41 5.19
N SER A 243 -0.70 -12.96 6.11
CA SER A 243 -0.72 -14.42 6.35
C SER A 243 -1.11 -15.20 5.09
N LYS A 244 -2.00 -14.65 4.27
CA LYS A 244 -2.45 -15.22 2.99
C LYS A 244 -1.31 -15.25 1.98
N GLU A 245 -0.63 -14.13 1.77
CA GLU A 245 0.52 -14.01 0.85
C GLU A 245 1.65 -14.92 1.29
N PHE A 246 2.01 -14.91 2.58
CA PHE A 246 3.01 -15.83 3.11
C PHE A 246 2.64 -17.29 2.82
N SER A 247 1.42 -17.71 3.15
CA SER A 247 0.98 -19.10 2.97
C SER A 247 0.92 -19.53 1.50
N GLN A 248 0.52 -18.65 0.59
CA GLN A 248 0.29 -19.00 -0.82
C GLN A 248 1.53 -18.81 -1.69
N LYS A 249 2.38 -17.84 -1.39
CA LYS A 249 3.45 -17.36 -2.29
C LYS A 249 4.86 -17.57 -1.74
N VAL A 250 5.05 -17.59 -0.43
CA VAL A 250 6.37 -17.76 0.19
C VAL A 250 6.57 -19.19 0.69
N ARG A 251 5.56 -19.74 1.38
CA ARG A 251 5.60 -21.09 1.96
C ARG A 251 5.97 -22.21 0.97
N PRO A 252 5.53 -22.19 -0.30
CA PRO A 252 5.98 -23.18 -1.30
C PRO A 252 7.51 -23.20 -1.49
N TYR A 253 8.18 -22.07 -1.26
CA TYR A 253 9.63 -21.91 -1.38
C TYR A 253 10.36 -21.97 -0.03
N LYS A 254 9.75 -22.55 1.03
CA LYS A 254 10.32 -22.58 2.38
C LYS A 254 11.75 -23.11 2.48
N LYS A 255 12.17 -23.98 1.55
CA LYS A 255 13.54 -24.53 1.49
C LYS A 255 14.60 -23.48 1.09
N LEU A 256 14.20 -22.37 0.48
CA LEU A 256 15.09 -21.23 0.18
C LEU A 256 15.37 -20.37 1.41
N LEU A 257 14.58 -20.51 2.47
CA LEU A 257 14.70 -19.71 3.67
C LEU A 257 15.50 -20.48 4.72
N ASN A 258 16.36 -19.77 5.44
CA ASN A 258 17.00 -20.32 6.63
C ASN A 258 15.92 -20.85 7.59
N LYS A 259 16.14 -22.04 8.16
CA LYS A 259 15.18 -22.68 9.07
C LYS A 259 14.75 -21.76 10.22
N GLN A 260 15.69 -21.04 10.84
CA GLN A 260 15.41 -20.10 11.92
C GLN A 260 14.51 -18.96 11.45
N LEU A 261 14.84 -18.34 10.30
CA LEU A 261 14.05 -17.26 9.72
C LEU A 261 12.62 -17.72 9.38
N TYR A 262 12.46 -18.92 8.82
CA TYR A 262 11.15 -19.47 8.50
C TYR A 262 10.31 -19.70 9.77
N GLU A 263 10.89 -20.27 10.82
CA GLU A 263 10.20 -20.48 12.09
C GLU A 263 9.84 -19.15 12.77
N ASP A 264 10.74 -18.17 12.75
CA ASP A 264 10.46 -16.83 13.30
C ASP A 264 9.33 -16.13 12.52
N LEU A 265 9.35 -16.25 11.19
CA LEU A 265 8.29 -15.72 10.33
C LEU A 265 6.94 -16.42 10.58
N LEU A 266 6.93 -17.75 10.66
CA LEU A 266 5.73 -18.53 10.95
C LEU A 266 5.16 -18.18 12.33
N ASN A 267 6.01 -18.19 13.34
CA ASN A 267 5.62 -17.85 14.71
C ASN A 267 5.10 -16.41 14.80
N SER A 268 5.63 -15.48 14.00
CA SER A 268 5.11 -14.12 13.97
C SER A 268 3.61 -14.06 13.62
N TYR A 269 3.09 -15.00 12.82
CA TYR A 269 1.66 -15.06 12.49
C TYR A 269 0.84 -15.88 13.51
N LEU A 270 1.48 -16.75 14.29
CA LEU A 270 0.82 -17.67 15.22
C LEU A 270 0.83 -17.18 16.68
N ASP A 271 1.86 -16.46 17.09
CA ASP A 271 2.11 -16.00 18.46
C ASP A 271 2.43 -14.49 18.47
N SER A 272 1.54 -13.71 19.09
CA SER A 272 1.57 -12.24 19.11
C SER A 272 2.67 -11.65 19.99
N ASP A 273 3.18 -12.44 20.94
CA ASP A 273 3.96 -11.94 22.07
C ASP A 273 5.47 -12.15 21.88
N ARG A 274 5.85 -13.01 20.93
CA ARG A 274 7.26 -13.26 20.59
C ARG A 274 7.85 -12.09 19.82
N GLU A 275 8.84 -11.45 20.44
CA GLU A 275 9.67 -10.49 19.74
C GLU A 275 10.61 -11.23 18.79
N PRO A 276 10.77 -10.74 17.55
CA PRO A 276 11.75 -11.29 16.65
C PRO A 276 13.16 -11.13 17.21
N THR A 277 13.99 -12.13 16.96
CA THR A 277 15.39 -12.21 17.41
C THR A 277 16.31 -11.22 16.69
N GLU A 278 15.86 -10.66 15.54
CA GLU A 278 16.67 -9.85 14.63
C GLU A 278 16.13 -8.42 14.41
N ASN A 279 17.02 -7.51 13.99
CA ASN A 279 16.66 -6.18 13.50
C ASN A 279 15.95 -6.28 12.13
N ILE A 280 14.66 -6.58 12.16
CA ILE A 280 13.83 -6.67 10.96
C ILE A 280 13.62 -5.29 10.33
N SER A 281 13.72 -5.24 9.00
CA SER A 281 13.42 -4.05 8.21
C SER A 281 11.92 -3.74 8.24
N LEU A 282 11.58 -2.46 8.45
CA LEU A 282 10.20 -1.98 8.43
C LEU A 282 9.59 -2.06 7.02
N PRO A 283 8.25 -2.14 6.87
CA PRO A 283 7.61 -2.07 5.56
C PRO A 283 8.05 -0.84 4.75
N ARG A 284 8.12 -0.97 3.42
CA ARG A 284 8.41 0.18 2.54
C ARG A 284 7.37 1.28 2.65
N SER A 285 7.81 2.52 2.47
CA SER A 285 6.96 3.70 2.47
C SER A 285 6.39 3.91 1.07
N ILE A 286 5.35 3.15 0.74
CA ILE A 286 4.61 3.35 -0.51
C ILE A 286 3.66 4.55 -0.39
N GLU A 287 3.39 5.19 -1.52
CA GLU A 287 2.44 6.25 -1.74
C GLU A 287 1.29 5.67 -2.56
N ILE A 288 0.07 5.82 -2.06
CA ILE A 288 -1.15 5.40 -2.75
C ILE A 288 -2.00 6.65 -2.90
N ASP A 289 -2.15 7.09 -4.13
CA ASP A 289 -2.93 8.26 -4.47
C ASP A 289 -4.36 8.15 -3.96
N GLY A 290 -4.85 9.24 -3.37
CA GLY A 290 -6.23 9.37 -2.94
C GLY A 290 -6.58 8.77 -1.57
N ILE A 291 -5.64 8.10 -0.87
CA ILE A 291 -5.86 7.62 0.50
C ILE A 291 -5.71 8.76 1.51
N ILE A 292 -4.60 9.49 1.46
CA ILE A 292 -4.29 10.60 2.35
C ILE A 292 -3.41 11.64 1.63
N ASP A 293 -3.73 12.91 1.79
CA ASP A 293 -2.85 14.05 1.46
C ASP A 293 -2.25 14.57 2.77
N SER A 294 -1.10 14.03 3.19
CA SER A 294 -0.40 14.44 4.40
C SER A 294 1.06 14.82 4.09
N LYS A 295 1.50 15.93 4.68
CA LYS A 295 2.92 16.31 4.70
C LYS A 295 3.65 15.80 5.95
N ILE A 296 2.92 15.38 6.97
CA ILE A 296 3.46 14.99 8.28
C ILE A 296 3.72 13.48 8.35
N VAL A 297 2.81 12.64 7.86
CA VAL A 297 2.86 11.17 8.01
C VAL A 297 2.99 10.44 6.67
N ASN A 298 3.27 9.13 6.72
CA ASN A 298 3.23 8.21 5.58
C ASN A 298 2.14 7.14 5.80
N LEU A 299 1.93 6.29 4.79
CA LEU A 299 0.90 5.24 4.86
C LEU A 299 1.14 4.19 5.96
N ASN A 300 2.39 3.95 6.35
CA ASN A 300 2.70 3.04 7.45
C ASN A 300 2.15 3.55 8.78
N ILE A 301 2.37 4.84 9.09
CA ILE A 301 1.77 5.47 10.27
C ILE A 301 0.24 5.45 10.19
N VAL A 302 -0.32 5.80 9.03
CA VAL A 302 -1.78 5.78 8.81
C VAL A 302 -2.37 4.39 9.01
N SER A 303 -1.66 3.35 8.58
CA SER A 303 -2.07 1.97 8.80
C SER A 303 -2.08 1.60 10.28
N ILE A 304 -1.05 1.98 11.03
CA ILE A 304 -0.98 1.75 12.49
C ILE A 304 -2.14 2.44 13.20
N ILE A 305 -2.40 3.72 12.86
CA ILE A 305 -3.54 4.45 13.41
C ILE A 305 -4.86 3.74 13.08
N SER A 306 -5.04 3.30 11.84
CA SER A 306 -6.27 2.61 11.41
C SER A 306 -6.48 1.30 12.18
N ARG A 307 -5.41 0.52 12.39
CA ARG A 307 -5.43 -0.70 13.22
C ARG A 307 -5.83 -0.38 14.67
N TRP A 308 -5.31 0.69 15.25
CA TRP A 308 -5.70 1.13 16.60
C TRP A 308 -7.17 1.56 16.69
N ILE A 309 -7.70 2.23 15.67
CA ILE A 309 -9.12 2.63 15.60
C ILE A 309 -10.02 1.39 15.58
N ASP A 310 -9.70 0.40 14.73
CA ASP A 310 -10.47 -0.83 14.59
C ASP A 310 -10.17 -1.88 15.66
N LYS A 311 -9.21 -1.59 16.54
CA LYS A 311 -8.72 -2.49 17.59
C LYS A 311 -8.18 -3.80 17.02
N ILE A 312 -7.60 -3.75 15.83
CA ILE A 312 -6.95 -4.87 15.15
C ILE A 312 -5.49 -4.91 15.57
N ASP A 313 -5.03 -6.09 15.96
CA ASP A 313 -3.63 -6.38 16.27
C ASP A 313 -2.98 -5.42 17.30
N VAL A 314 -3.77 -4.71 18.12
CA VAL A 314 -3.26 -3.64 19.03
C VAL A 314 -2.31 -4.20 20.09
N ASN A 315 -2.51 -5.46 20.48
CA ASN A 315 -1.64 -6.14 21.45
C ASN A 315 -0.43 -6.82 20.79
N TYR A 316 -0.39 -6.92 19.45
CA TYR A 316 0.69 -7.59 18.75
C TYR A 316 1.87 -6.62 18.65
N LYS A 317 2.98 -6.98 19.28
CA LYS A 317 4.20 -6.16 19.30
C LYS A 317 4.75 -5.87 17.91
N ILE A 318 4.48 -6.74 16.95
CA ILE A 318 4.98 -6.71 15.57
C ILE A 318 3.94 -6.23 14.56
N SER A 319 2.79 -5.70 15.00
CA SER A 319 1.76 -5.16 14.10
C SER A 319 2.30 -4.10 13.14
N HIS A 320 3.27 -3.30 13.60
CA HIS A 320 3.99 -2.31 12.80
C HIS A 320 4.81 -2.92 11.64
N LEU A 321 5.12 -4.22 11.69
CA LEU A 321 5.84 -4.89 10.61
C LEU A 321 4.92 -5.41 9.51
N ARG A 322 3.59 -5.46 9.72
CA ARG A 322 2.63 -6.11 8.83
C ARG A 322 2.28 -5.29 7.60
N GLU A 323 1.58 -5.94 6.67
CA GLU A 323 1.00 -5.28 5.51
C GLU A 323 0.14 -4.06 5.89
N LEU A 324 0.03 -3.12 4.95
CA LEU A 324 -0.77 -1.92 5.11
C LEU A 324 -2.26 -2.26 5.26
N TYR A 325 -2.82 -1.80 6.38
CA TYR A 325 -4.23 -1.84 6.68
C TYR A 325 -4.84 -0.44 6.56
N LEU A 326 -5.54 -0.19 5.46
CA LEU A 326 -6.06 1.13 5.07
C LEU A 326 -7.58 1.07 4.76
N PRO A 327 -8.46 0.85 5.75
CA PRO A 327 -9.91 0.77 5.54
C PRO A 327 -10.60 2.14 5.38
N TYR A 328 -9.85 3.22 5.61
CA TYR A 328 -10.35 4.60 5.61
C TYR A 328 -9.66 5.44 4.54
N LYS A 329 -10.45 6.30 3.91
CA LYS A 329 -9.94 7.49 3.21
C LYS A 329 -9.86 8.65 4.19
N PHE A 330 -8.67 9.26 4.29
CA PHE A 330 -8.38 10.36 5.18
C PHE A 330 -8.59 11.68 4.44
N ARG A 331 -9.76 12.29 4.61
CA ARG A 331 -10.08 13.58 3.99
C ARG A 331 -9.56 14.72 4.86
N LEU A 332 -8.57 15.46 4.34
CA LEU A 332 -7.99 16.62 5.02
C LEU A 332 -9.07 17.68 5.29
N LEU A 333 -9.26 18.06 6.56
CA LEU A 333 -10.13 19.16 6.97
C LEU A 333 -9.35 20.47 7.06
N ILE A 334 -8.19 20.43 7.72
CA ILE A 334 -7.34 21.58 7.96
C ILE A 334 -5.88 21.17 7.98
N ARG A 335 -5.02 22.00 7.41
CA ARG A 335 -3.55 21.95 7.50
C ARG A 335 -3.07 23.33 7.94
N GLY A 336 -2.38 23.43 9.06
CA GLY A 336 -1.94 24.70 9.64
C GLY A 336 -1.19 25.58 8.65
N SER A 337 -0.19 25.01 7.96
CA SER A 337 0.60 25.72 6.94
C SER A 337 -0.18 26.20 5.71
N ARG A 338 -1.39 25.66 5.45
CA ARG A 338 -2.26 26.05 4.33
C ARG A 338 -3.37 26.99 4.76
N ASP A 339 -4.02 26.67 5.88
CA ASP A 339 -5.31 27.24 6.27
C ASP A 339 -5.21 28.24 7.44
N GLY A 340 -4.08 28.23 8.17
CA GLY A 340 -3.80 29.07 9.34
C GLY A 340 -3.76 28.30 10.65
N PHE A 341 -3.22 28.94 11.70
CA PHE A 341 -2.97 28.35 13.02
C PHE A 341 -3.87 28.94 14.11
N THR A 342 -5.07 29.42 13.77
CA THR A 342 -5.97 30.05 14.76
C THR A 342 -7.05 29.09 15.25
N PRO A 343 -7.51 29.21 16.52
CA PRO A 343 -8.67 28.46 17.03
C PRO A 343 -9.90 28.62 16.14
N ARG A 344 -10.17 29.85 15.65
CA ARG A 344 -11.30 30.13 14.76
C ARG A 344 -11.26 29.28 13.49
N LYS A 345 -10.09 29.13 12.87
CA LYS A 345 -9.93 28.31 11.66
C LYS A 345 -10.21 26.83 11.95
N PHE A 346 -9.68 26.31 13.05
CA PHE A 346 -9.94 24.95 13.49
C PHE A 346 -11.45 24.72 13.69
N HIS A 347 -12.11 25.52 14.52
CA HIS A 347 -13.54 25.36 14.81
C HIS A 347 -14.41 25.49 13.55
N THR A 348 -14.09 26.44 12.65
CA THR A 348 -14.83 26.61 11.39
C THR A 348 -14.79 25.36 10.50
N LEU A 349 -13.66 24.65 10.48
CA LEU A 349 -13.44 23.51 9.57
C LEU A 349 -13.72 22.14 10.22
N CYS A 350 -13.54 22.02 11.54
CA CYS A 350 -13.56 20.76 12.27
C CYS A 350 -14.79 20.57 13.17
N ASP A 351 -15.47 21.63 13.60
CA ASP A 351 -16.68 21.47 14.42
C ASP A 351 -17.79 20.73 13.65
N ASN A 352 -18.65 20.04 14.39
CA ASN A 352 -19.70 19.17 13.84
C ASN A 352 -19.16 17.97 13.03
N LYS A 353 -17.85 17.70 13.05
CA LYS A 353 -17.23 16.51 12.47
C LYS A 353 -16.90 15.50 13.58
N HIS A 354 -17.25 14.24 13.34
CA HIS A 354 -16.84 13.09 14.14
C HIS A 354 -15.78 12.26 13.40
N ASN A 355 -15.22 11.22 14.02
CA ASN A 355 -14.25 10.31 13.40
C ASN A 355 -13.09 11.06 12.74
N THR A 356 -12.38 11.83 13.56
CA THR A 356 -11.25 12.64 13.09
C THR A 356 -9.95 12.20 13.72
N VAL A 357 -8.86 12.27 12.97
CA VAL A 357 -7.49 12.08 13.48
C VAL A 357 -6.73 13.37 13.27
N THR A 358 -5.99 13.80 14.29
CA THR A 358 -5.08 14.94 14.21
C THR A 358 -3.64 14.45 14.31
N PHE A 359 -2.78 14.94 13.41
CA PHE A 359 -1.33 14.79 13.45
C PHE A 359 -0.68 16.15 13.69
N ILE A 360 0.32 16.20 14.56
CA ILE A 360 1.00 17.41 15.00
C ILE A 360 2.50 17.19 14.80
N LYS A 361 3.14 18.04 14.01
CA LYS A 361 4.59 18.04 13.80
C LYS A 361 5.26 18.98 14.80
N VAL A 362 6.23 18.46 15.53
CA VAL A 362 7.01 19.23 16.49
C VAL A 362 8.16 19.92 15.76
N ARG A 363 8.32 21.22 15.94
CA ARG A 363 9.41 21.99 15.29
C ARG A 363 10.77 21.55 15.79
N GLU A 364 11.77 21.59 14.91
CA GLU A 364 13.17 21.23 15.21
C GLU A 364 13.33 19.77 15.66
N SER A 365 12.30 18.94 15.44
CA SER A 365 12.25 17.54 15.79
C SER A 365 11.54 16.76 14.69
N GLU A 366 11.91 15.50 14.52
CA GLU A 366 11.16 14.64 13.60
C GLU A 366 9.88 14.05 14.22
N GLU A 367 9.66 14.29 15.51
CA GLU A 367 8.56 13.74 16.30
C GLU A 367 7.18 14.16 15.83
N ILE A 368 6.25 13.21 15.87
CA ILE A 368 4.86 13.38 15.47
C ILE A 368 3.97 12.99 16.64
N LEU A 369 3.11 13.91 17.07
CA LEU A 369 2.12 13.69 18.12
C LEU A 369 0.72 13.70 17.51
N GLY A 370 -0.27 13.21 18.24
CA GLY A 370 -1.64 13.31 17.76
C GLY A 370 -2.66 12.61 18.61
N GLY A 371 -3.90 12.62 18.11
CA GLY A 371 -5.01 11.94 18.75
C GLY A 371 -6.16 11.66 17.80
N TYR A 372 -6.93 10.64 18.16
CA TYR A 372 -8.16 10.26 17.47
C TYR A 372 -9.38 10.70 18.29
N ASN A 373 -10.29 11.43 17.65
CA ASN A 373 -11.58 11.79 18.20
C ASN A 373 -12.71 11.05 17.44
N PRO A 374 -13.39 10.07 18.07
CA PRO A 374 -14.52 9.35 17.47
C PRO A 374 -15.85 10.13 17.50
N ILE A 375 -15.97 11.18 18.31
CA ILE A 375 -17.22 11.93 18.50
C ILE A 375 -17.13 13.33 17.89
N ILE A 376 -18.25 14.04 17.88
CA ILE A 376 -18.37 15.36 17.27
C ILE A 376 -17.52 16.39 18.02
N TRP A 377 -16.67 17.13 17.30
CA TRP A 377 -16.05 18.36 17.81
C TRP A 377 -17.10 19.45 18.05
N MET A 378 -16.97 20.16 19.17
CA MET A 378 -17.87 21.23 19.57
C MET A 378 -17.05 22.45 20.00
N ASN A 379 -17.74 23.59 20.06
CA ASN A 379 -17.24 24.84 20.59
C ASN A 379 -18.19 25.33 21.69
N SER A 380 -18.06 24.73 22.88
CA SER A 380 -19.05 24.86 23.97
C SER A 380 -18.44 25.09 25.35
N ASN A 381 -17.11 25.23 25.44
CA ASN A 381 -16.36 25.34 26.70
C ASN A 381 -16.69 24.19 27.68
N SER A 382 -16.85 22.97 27.13
CA SER A 382 -17.21 21.78 27.88
C SER A 382 -16.28 20.60 27.59
N TRP A 383 -16.50 19.49 28.29
CA TRP A 383 -15.76 18.24 28.10
C TRP A 383 -16.50 17.30 27.15
N GLY A 384 -15.75 16.59 26.30
CA GLY A 384 -16.24 15.52 25.46
C GLY A 384 -16.07 14.16 26.14
N LYS A 385 -17.19 13.44 26.29
CA LYS A 385 -17.21 12.10 26.91
C LYS A 385 -17.06 11.00 25.88
N THR A 386 -15.97 10.23 25.96
CA THR A 386 -15.78 9.02 25.13
C THR A 386 -14.73 8.09 25.73
N GLN A 387 -14.88 6.79 25.48
CA GLN A 387 -13.90 5.75 25.83
C GLN A 387 -13.05 5.31 24.63
N ASN A 388 -13.41 5.71 23.42
CA ASN A 388 -12.80 5.23 22.17
C ASN A 388 -11.80 6.23 21.58
N SER A 389 -11.54 7.35 22.25
CA SER A 389 -10.44 8.25 21.89
C SER A 389 -9.11 7.66 22.36
N PHE A 390 -8.02 8.09 21.72
CA PHE A 390 -6.66 7.80 22.14
C PHE A 390 -5.73 8.91 21.64
N ILE A 391 -4.60 9.06 22.32
CA ILE A 391 -3.47 9.90 21.88
C ILE A 391 -2.27 9.03 21.57
N PHE A 392 -1.37 9.55 20.74
CA PHE A 392 -0.21 8.81 20.30
C PHE A 392 1.02 9.68 20.04
N SER A 393 2.18 9.02 19.97
CA SER A 393 3.44 9.62 19.53
C SER A 393 4.25 8.67 18.66
N PHE A 394 4.87 9.22 17.62
CA PHE A 394 5.89 8.57 16.79
C PHE A 394 7.20 9.36 16.86
N LYS A 395 8.33 8.66 16.89
CA LYS A 395 9.66 9.31 16.93
C LYS A 395 9.95 10.08 15.65
N ASN A 396 9.60 9.51 14.49
CA ASN A 396 9.67 10.18 13.20
C ASN A 396 8.81 9.46 12.15
N ARG A 397 8.70 10.07 10.97
CA ARG A 397 7.91 9.57 9.82
C ARG A 397 8.34 8.16 9.35
N ASN A 398 9.62 7.81 9.49
CA ASN A 398 10.20 6.58 8.94
C ASN A 398 10.50 5.51 10.01
N ASN A 399 10.33 5.82 11.29
CA ASN A 399 10.57 4.91 12.41
C ASN A 399 9.36 4.93 13.36
N PHE A 400 8.49 3.95 13.13
CA PHE A 400 7.22 3.77 13.84
C PHE A 400 7.19 2.48 14.69
N LYS A 401 8.33 1.84 14.92
CA LYS A 401 8.45 0.64 15.77
C LYS A 401 8.11 0.92 17.24
N ASP A 402 8.61 2.04 17.75
CA ASP A 402 8.45 2.43 19.16
C ASP A 402 7.27 3.37 19.38
N ALA A 403 6.22 3.23 18.56
CA ALA A 403 5.05 4.09 18.65
C ALA A 403 4.34 3.92 20.00
N ILE A 404 3.94 5.02 20.62
CA ILE A 404 3.21 4.99 21.89
C ILE A 404 1.73 5.18 21.58
N LEU A 405 0.91 4.21 21.97
CA LEU A 405 -0.55 4.32 22.02
C LEU A 405 -0.96 4.53 23.48
N SER A 406 -1.76 5.56 23.73
CA SER A 406 -2.32 5.89 25.03
C SER A 406 -3.83 6.04 24.93
N ILE A 407 -4.57 5.08 25.48
CA ILE A 407 -6.03 5.07 25.47
C ILE A 407 -6.61 5.90 26.63
N VAL A 408 -7.88 6.27 26.52
CA VAL A 408 -8.57 7.06 27.56
C VAL A 408 -8.65 6.29 28.88
N LYS A 409 -8.21 6.94 29.95
CA LYS A 409 -8.38 6.51 31.34
C LYS A 409 -9.61 7.15 32.00
N ASP A 410 -9.85 8.44 31.76
CA ASP A 410 -11.03 9.16 32.26
C ASP A 410 -11.97 9.51 31.10
N THR A 411 -13.03 8.70 30.99
CA THR A 411 -14.01 8.83 29.89
C THR A 411 -14.77 10.14 29.87
N ASN A 412 -14.95 10.83 30.99
CA ASN A 412 -15.76 12.05 31.05
C ASN A 412 -15.01 13.28 30.52
N ASN A 413 -13.67 13.23 30.50
CA ASN A 413 -12.80 14.36 30.18
C ASN A 413 -11.83 14.00 29.05
N ALA A 414 -12.24 13.14 28.12
CA ALA A 414 -11.38 12.68 27.03
C ALA A 414 -11.05 13.79 26.03
N LEU A 415 -11.93 14.76 25.83
CA LEU A 415 -11.74 15.86 24.87
C LEU A 415 -12.10 17.20 25.52
N ASN A 416 -11.47 18.27 25.05
CA ASN A 416 -11.72 19.63 25.53
C ASN A 416 -12.22 20.53 24.39
N TYR A 417 -13.40 21.12 24.55
CA TYR A 417 -14.11 21.92 23.54
C TYR A 417 -14.05 23.42 23.84
N HIS A 418 -12.89 23.90 24.32
CA HIS A 418 -12.68 25.31 24.63
C HIS A 418 -12.60 26.16 23.36
N THR A 419 -13.21 27.35 23.37
CA THR A 419 -13.32 28.27 22.22
C THR A 419 -12.00 28.77 21.66
N GLU A 420 -10.98 28.84 22.50
CA GLU A 420 -9.63 29.36 22.18
C GLU A 420 -8.61 28.24 21.94
N HIS A 421 -9.09 27.02 21.82
CA HIS A 421 -8.25 25.86 21.61
C HIS A 421 -8.42 25.33 20.18
N GLY A 422 -7.36 24.70 19.68
CA GLY A 422 -7.43 23.84 18.52
C GLY A 422 -7.78 22.41 18.94
N PRO A 423 -7.19 21.38 18.30
CA PRO A 423 -7.43 20.00 18.66
C PRO A 423 -6.87 19.69 20.07
N CYS A 424 -7.76 19.39 21.01
CA CYS A 424 -7.39 19.12 22.40
C CYS A 424 -7.91 17.77 22.90
N PHE A 425 -6.98 16.96 23.40
CA PHE A 425 -7.23 15.63 23.94
C PHE A 425 -6.95 15.65 25.45
N GLY A 426 -8.02 15.61 26.23
CA GLY A 426 -7.99 15.78 27.68
C GLY A 426 -7.31 17.09 28.07
N LYS A 427 -6.35 17.01 29.00
CA LYS A 427 -5.37 18.09 29.22
C LYS A 427 -3.97 17.69 28.82
N GLU A 428 -3.76 16.47 28.33
CA GLU A 428 -2.47 15.88 28.03
C GLU A 428 -1.89 16.34 26.71
N LEU A 429 -2.73 16.68 25.72
CA LEU A 429 -2.27 17.16 24.44
C LEU A 429 -3.14 18.34 24.03
N LEU A 430 -2.58 19.54 24.15
CA LEU A 430 -3.27 20.80 23.94
C LEU A 430 -2.54 21.65 22.91
N ILE A 431 -3.31 22.28 22.03
CA ILE A 431 -2.88 23.36 21.13
C ILE A 431 -3.85 24.51 21.39
N TYR A 432 -3.37 25.66 21.85
CA TYR A 432 -4.23 26.78 22.22
C TYR A 432 -3.50 28.12 22.14
N THR A 433 -4.26 29.20 22.25
CA THR A 433 -3.74 30.55 22.45
C THR A 433 -3.94 30.98 23.90
N SER A 434 -2.92 31.60 24.52
CA SER A 434 -3.01 32.11 25.89
C SER A 434 -3.70 33.47 26.00
N GLU A 435 -3.99 34.09 24.86
CA GLU A 435 -4.74 35.32 24.74
C GLU A 435 -6.24 35.03 24.64
N ASP A 436 -7.09 35.92 25.17
CA ASP A 436 -8.55 35.80 25.13
C ASP A 436 -9.11 36.14 23.72
N SER A 437 -8.58 35.50 22.67
CA SER A 437 -8.97 35.75 21.27
C SER A 437 -8.75 34.56 20.34
N ALA A 438 -9.85 34.05 19.78
CA ALA A 438 -9.83 32.96 18.79
C ALA A 438 -9.22 33.32 17.41
N ASP A 439 -8.85 34.59 17.20
CA ASP A 439 -8.23 35.08 15.95
C ASP A 439 -6.70 35.10 15.99
N ILE A 440 -6.10 34.82 17.15
CA ILE A 440 -4.65 34.79 17.32
C ILE A 440 -4.16 33.38 17.04
N ASP A 441 -2.99 33.29 16.40
CA ASP A 441 -2.34 32.00 16.16
C ASP A 441 -2.01 31.30 17.49
N PHE A 442 -1.99 29.97 17.48
CA PHE A 442 -1.60 29.20 18.64
C PHE A 442 -0.18 29.60 19.11
N ASP A 443 -0.07 30.05 20.35
CA ASP A 443 1.19 30.41 20.99
C ASP A 443 1.69 29.33 21.95
N LYS A 444 0.80 28.40 22.34
CA LYS A 444 1.10 27.32 23.28
C LYS A 444 0.67 25.97 22.75
N THR A 445 1.62 25.04 22.74
CA THR A 445 1.33 23.61 22.63
C THR A 445 1.98 22.87 23.78
N ILE A 446 1.19 22.04 24.48
CA ILE A 446 1.59 21.46 25.76
C ILE A 446 1.30 19.97 25.79
N CYS A 447 2.29 19.22 26.30
CA CYS A 447 2.07 17.88 26.83
C CYS A 447 2.10 17.89 28.35
N HIS A 448 0.96 17.69 29.02
CA HIS A 448 0.86 17.70 30.49
C HIS A 448 1.05 16.32 31.12
N GLU A 449 1.09 16.28 32.45
CA GLU A 449 1.19 15.04 33.22
C GLU A 449 0.01 14.11 32.94
N GLN A 450 0.31 12.81 32.92
CA GLN A 450 -0.62 11.74 32.66
C GLN A 450 -1.75 11.70 33.70
N LYS A 451 -2.97 12.10 33.30
CA LYS A 451 -4.16 12.13 34.15
C LYS A 451 -5.39 11.47 33.52
N PHE A 452 -5.74 11.86 32.30
CA PHE A 452 -6.92 11.47 31.54
C PHE A 452 -6.64 10.34 30.53
N TYR A 453 -5.38 10.09 30.18
CA TYR A 453 -4.93 8.99 29.32
C TYR A 453 -3.98 8.03 30.07
N GLU A 454 -3.90 6.77 29.61
CA GLU A 454 -3.20 5.68 30.32
C GLU A 454 -1.66 5.73 30.31
N LYS A 455 -1.08 6.44 29.36
CA LYS A 455 0.38 6.56 29.19
C LYS A 455 0.75 8.00 28.83
N SER A 456 1.90 8.45 29.32
CA SER A 456 2.53 9.66 28.81
C SER A 456 3.11 9.39 27.41
N ILE A 457 2.78 10.23 26.44
CA ILE A 457 3.29 10.14 25.06
C ILE A 457 4.58 10.95 24.85
N ARG A 458 4.90 11.86 25.78
CA ARG A 458 6.07 12.74 25.75
C ARG A 458 6.36 13.27 27.16
N LYS A 459 7.63 13.60 27.43
CA LYS A 459 8.02 14.31 28.66
C LYS A 459 7.21 15.59 28.84
N LYS A 460 6.71 15.83 30.06
CA LYS A 460 5.92 17.02 30.41
C LYS A 460 6.63 18.30 29.97
N GLY A 461 5.92 19.16 29.26
CA GLY A 461 6.43 20.47 28.87
C GLY A 461 5.69 21.08 27.68
N GLU A 462 5.98 22.35 27.43
CA GLU A 462 5.61 23.02 26.19
C GLU A 462 6.54 22.54 25.07
N PHE A 463 6.03 22.51 23.84
CA PHE A 463 6.83 22.20 22.66
C PHE A 463 6.54 23.19 21.53
N PRO A 464 7.47 23.38 20.58
CA PRO A 464 7.23 24.27 19.45
C PRO A 464 6.42 23.54 18.36
N LEU A 465 5.37 24.20 17.86
CA LEU A 465 4.54 23.69 16.76
C LEU A 465 5.18 24.03 15.40
N GLU A 466 5.38 23.03 14.55
CA GLU A 466 5.77 23.24 13.15
C GLU A 466 4.55 23.29 12.23
N ASP A 467 3.72 22.25 12.29
CA ASP A 467 2.48 22.15 11.53
C ASP A 467 1.51 21.19 12.23
N TYR A 468 0.23 21.22 11.85
CA TYR A 468 -0.73 20.19 12.22
C TYR A 468 -1.73 19.93 11.10
N GLU A 469 -2.23 18.70 11.04
CA GLU A 469 -3.22 18.28 10.05
C GLU A 469 -4.33 17.49 10.75
N THR A 470 -5.59 17.89 10.53
CA THR A 470 -6.76 17.12 11.01
C THR A 470 -7.51 16.54 9.83
N PHE A 471 -7.77 15.24 9.88
CA PHE A 471 -8.43 14.46 8.83
C PHE A 471 -9.77 13.92 9.33
N LEU A 472 -10.78 13.93 8.46
CA LEU A 472 -12.01 13.16 8.61
C LEU A 472 -11.83 11.78 8.00
N LEU A 473 -12.17 10.74 8.74
CA LEU A 473 -12.11 9.36 8.28
C LEU A 473 -13.42 9.01 7.58
N ILE A 474 -13.31 8.55 6.34
CA ILE A 474 -14.43 8.09 5.53
C ILE A 474 -14.21 6.61 5.27
N ASN A 475 -15.15 5.77 5.72
CA ASN A 475 -15.07 4.33 5.47
C ASN A 475 -15.18 4.08 3.98
N ASP A 476 -14.14 3.50 3.40
CA ASP A 476 -14.16 3.08 2.00
C ASP A 476 -14.76 1.67 1.94
N CYS A 477 -16.04 1.54 2.29
CA CYS A 477 -16.75 0.24 2.33
C CYS A 477 -16.98 -0.39 0.95
N VAL A 478 -16.29 0.07 -0.11
CA VAL A 478 -16.47 -0.47 -1.47
C VAL A 478 -15.65 -1.74 -1.69
N THR A 479 -14.44 -1.85 -1.12
CA THR A 479 -13.57 -3.02 -1.31
C THR A 479 -14.03 -4.26 -0.55
N THR A 480 -14.47 -4.13 0.70
CA THR A 480 -15.00 -5.27 1.46
C THR A 480 -16.39 -5.70 1.00
N ARG A 481 -17.23 -4.78 0.48
CA ARG A 481 -18.53 -5.15 -0.10
C ARG A 481 -18.37 -5.99 -1.36
N TYR A 482 -17.42 -5.68 -2.24
CA TYR A 482 -17.25 -6.43 -3.48
C TYR A 482 -16.77 -7.87 -3.23
N ASP A 483 -15.86 -8.09 -2.28
CA ASP A 483 -15.43 -9.44 -1.92
C ASP A 483 -16.54 -10.23 -1.20
N PHE A 484 -17.32 -9.60 -0.31
CA PHE A 484 -18.46 -10.25 0.34
C PHE A 484 -19.62 -10.57 -0.62
N TYR A 485 -19.94 -9.66 -1.55
CA TYR A 485 -21.03 -9.84 -2.51
C TYR A 485 -20.67 -10.87 -3.58
N THR A 486 -19.39 -10.94 -3.98
CA THR A 486 -18.87 -11.95 -4.90
C THR A 486 -18.79 -13.33 -4.23
N TYR A 487 -18.40 -13.39 -2.95
CA TYR A 487 -18.44 -14.61 -2.12
C TYR A 487 -19.86 -15.15 -1.95
N PHE A 488 -20.86 -14.29 -1.71
CA PHE A 488 -22.26 -14.74 -1.65
C PHE A 488 -22.80 -15.15 -3.04
N LYS A 489 -22.44 -14.43 -4.12
CA LYS A 489 -22.84 -14.82 -5.48
C LYS A 489 -22.26 -16.15 -5.93
N SER A 490 -21.00 -16.46 -5.58
CA SER A 490 -20.38 -17.75 -5.89
C SER A 490 -20.97 -18.89 -5.06
N THR A 491 -21.50 -18.60 -3.87
CA THR A 491 -22.11 -19.61 -2.99
C THR A 491 -23.63 -19.78 -3.23
N THR A 492 -24.24 -18.97 -4.11
CA THR A 492 -25.70 -19.03 -4.40
C THR A 492 -26.02 -19.68 -5.76
N ILE A 493 -25.07 -20.37 -6.41
CA ILE A 493 -25.34 -21.07 -7.67
C ILE A 493 -25.10 -22.57 -7.47
N TYR A 494 -26.15 -23.35 -7.78
CA TYR A 494 -26.32 -24.81 -7.65
C TYR A 494 -26.88 -25.33 -6.32
N ALA A 495 -28.15 -25.00 -6.06
CA ALA A 495 -29.07 -25.93 -5.40
C ALA A 495 -30.20 -26.29 -6.38
N GLY A 496 -29.81 -26.96 -7.46
CA GLY A 496 -30.71 -27.57 -8.43
C GLY A 496 -30.23 -28.99 -8.69
N HIS A 497 -30.89 -29.94 -8.02
CA HIS A 497 -30.76 -31.40 -8.16
C HIS A 497 -29.47 -32.08 -7.65
N SER A 498 -29.67 -32.79 -6.52
CA SER A 498 -29.08 -34.09 -6.13
C SER A 498 -27.57 -34.33 -6.33
N GLU A 499 -26.78 -34.16 -5.27
CA GLU A 499 -25.96 -35.18 -4.57
C GLU A 499 -24.87 -34.49 -3.70
N LYS A 500 -24.44 -35.20 -2.65
CA LYS A 500 -23.71 -34.72 -1.46
C LYS A 500 -22.22 -34.49 -1.72
N GLU A 501 -21.57 -33.59 -0.96
CA GLU A 501 -20.20 -33.81 -0.45
C GLU A 501 -19.90 -32.89 0.77
N ILE A 502 -19.38 -33.47 1.86
CA ILE A 502 -18.99 -32.83 3.14
C ILE A 502 -17.51 -33.13 3.38
N VAL A 503 -16.77 -32.21 4.00
CA VAL A 503 -15.35 -32.35 4.37
C VAL A 503 -15.11 -31.94 5.83
N CYS A 504 -14.32 -32.73 6.57
CA CYS A 504 -13.69 -32.39 7.86
C CYS A 504 -12.26 -32.97 7.92
N LEU A 505 -11.35 -32.36 8.70
CA LEU A 505 -10.52 -33.04 9.71
C LEU A 505 -9.77 -32.07 10.64
N ILE A 506 -9.59 -32.56 11.87
CA ILE A 506 -8.86 -32.05 13.03
C ILE A 506 -7.63 -32.97 13.19
N ASP A 507 -6.46 -32.41 13.53
CA ASP A 507 -5.29 -33.20 13.98
C ASP A 507 -5.23 -33.15 15.53
N ASP A 508 -5.65 -34.22 16.19
CA ASP A 508 -5.22 -34.59 17.55
C ASP A 508 -5.57 -36.07 17.83
N ASP A 509 -4.56 -36.88 18.20
CA ASP A 509 -4.60 -38.35 18.18
C ASP A 509 -5.34 -39.02 19.36
N ASP A 510 -5.90 -38.26 20.31
CA ASP A 510 -6.58 -38.83 21.50
C ASP A 510 -8.11 -39.01 21.35
N LEU A 511 -8.69 -38.74 20.17
CA LEU A 511 -10.15 -38.88 19.93
C LEU A 511 -10.55 -39.98 18.92
N ALA A 512 -9.64 -40.91 18.60
CA ALA A 512 -9.78 -41.85 17.49
C ALA A 512 -10.67 -43.11 17.75
N SER A 513 -11.56 -43.14 18.76
CA SER A 513 -12.29 -44.38 19.09
C SER A 513 -13.75 -44.47 18.67
N VAL A 514 -14.33 -43.45 18.03
CA VAL A 514 -15.76 -43.52 17.65
C VAL A 514 -15.96 -43.00 16.23
N ILE A 515 -16.36 -43.91 15.34
CA ILE A 515 -16.88 -43.72 13.96
C ILE A 515 -15.87 -44.10 12.85
N TRP A 516 -15.87 -45.39 12.52
CA TRP A 516 -15.64 -45.85 11.15
C TRP A 516 -17.00 -46.05 10.48
N THR A 517 -17.24 -45.42 9.32
CA THR A 517 -17.61 -46.12 8.08
C THR A 517 -17.86 -45.16 6.90
N GLN A 518 -17.13 -45.45 5.82
CA GLN A 518 -17.37 -45.12 4.39
C GLN A 518 -17.13 -43.68 3.92
N GLY A 519 -16.22 -43.57 2.94
CA GLY A 519 -15.58 -42.33 2.51
C GLY A 519 -16.09 -41.75 1.20
N PHE A 520 -15.72 -40.49 0.95
CA PHE A 520 -15.31 -39.86 -0.32
C PHE A 520 -14.68 -38.47 0.01
N LYS A 521 -14.03 -37.85 -0.99
CA LYS A 521 -12.90 -36.90 -0.92
C LYS A 521 -13.31 -35.42 -0.79
N ALA A 522 -12.32 -34.57 -0.52
CA ALA A 522 -12.47 -33.23 0.05
C ALA A 522 -11.49 -32.17 -0.50
N LEU A 523 -11.92 -30.90 -0.66
CA LEU A 523 -11.08 -29.70 -0.98
C LEU A 523 -11.12 -28.64 0.17
N PRO A 524 -10.09 -27.77 0.36
CA PRO A 524 -9.84 -27.03 1.61
C PRO A 524 -10.45 -25.62 1.71
N ILE A 525 -11.00 -25.29 2.89
CA ILE A 525 -11.42 -23.93 3.31
C ILE A 525 -10.41 -23.39 4.33
N VAL A 526 -9.89 -22.18 4.13
CA VAL A 526 -8.96 -21.50 5.06
C VAL A 526 -9.76 -20.60 6.00
N VAL A 527 -9.93 -21.03 7.25
CA VAL A 527 -10.49 -20.20 8.34
C VAL A 527 -9.35 -19.68 9.21
N ASP A 528 -9.39 -18.39 9.52
CA ASP A 528 -8.41 -17.67 10.33
C ASP A 528 -8.16 -18.29 11.72
N ALA A 529 -6.92 -18.24 12.20
CA ALA A 529 -6.49 -18.87 13.46
C ALA A 529 -7.06 -18.17 14.71
N CYS A 530 -7.34 -16.86 14.62
CA CYS A 530 -7.90 -16.07 15.72
C CYS A 530 -9.39 -16.42 15.98
N ILE A 531 -10.10 -16.84 14.94
CA ILE A 531 -11.50 -17.31 15.01
C ILE A 531 -11.57 -18.70 15.68
N ARG A 532 -10.60 -19.59 15.39
CA ARG A 532 -10.50 -20.93 15.99
C ARG A 532 -10.31 -20.89 17.51
N ALA A 533 -9.48 -19.98 18.02
CA ALA A 533 -9.26 -19.83 19.46
C ALA A 533 -10.53 -19.37 20.21
N ASN A 534 -11.29 -18.44 19.62
CA ASN A 534 -12.55 -17.96 20.21
C ASN A 534 -13.69 -18.98 20.15
N LEU A 535 -13.75 -19.80 19.09
CA LEU A 535 -14.70 -20.92 18.98
C LEU A 535 -14.39 -22.06 19.97
N ALA A 536 -13.11 -22.42 20.14
CA ALA A 536 -12.69 -23.49 21.05
C ALA A 536 -12.91 -23.14 22.54
N ILE A 537 -12.75 -21.87 22.91
CA ILE A 537 -13.03 -21.38 24.28
C ILE A 537 -14.53 -21.47 24.60
N LYS A 538 -15.41 -21.23 23.62
CA LYS A 538 -16.88 -21.30 23.81
C LYS A 538 -17.46 -22.71 23.71
N HIS A 539 -16.87 -23.59 22.91
CA HIS A 539 -17.33 -24.98 22.78
C HIS A 539 -17.15 -25.78 24.09
N LYS A 540 -16.17 -25.43 24.94
CA LYS A 540 -16.02 -25.98 26.30
C LYS A 540 -17.10 -25.51 27.29
N THR A 541 -17.88 -24.48 26.95
CA THR A 541 -18.94 -23.92 27.81
C THR A 541 -20.36 -24.19 27.31
N CYS A 542 -20.55 -24.80 26.12
CA CYS A 542 -21.89 -25.18 25.66
C CYS A 542 -22.37 -26.42 26.43
N ILE A 543 -23.42 -26.22 27.24
CA ILE A 543 -24.12 -27.26 27.99
C ILE A 543 -24.72 -28.27 27.00
N HIS A 544 -24.58 -29.57 27.29
CA HIS A 544 -25.29 -30.63 26.59
C HIS A 544 -26.81 -30.38 26.64
N ILE A 545 -27.42 -29.98 25.52
CA ILE A 545 -28.87 -29.81 25.42
C ILE A 545 -29.51 -31.19 25.20
N THR A 546 -30.16 -31.72 26.22
CA THR A 546 -30.80 -33.05 26.21
C THR A 546 -32.32 -33.01 26.03
N SER A 547 -32.94 -31.83 25.82
CA SER A 547 -34.38 -31.72 25.50
C SER A 547 -34.72 -30.53 24.60
N ALA A 548 -35.70 -30.72 23.69
CA ALA A 548 -36.18 -29.73 22.73
C ALA A 548 -37.43 -28.98 23.25
N ASN A 549 -37.23 -28.08 24.22
CA ASN A 549 -38.23 -27.12 24.65
C ASN A 549 -37.93 -25.72 24.05
N GLU A 550 -38.87 -24.77 24.16
CA GLU A 550 -38.77 -23.44 23.54
C GLU A 550 -37.57 -22.62 24.07
N ALA A 551 -37.19 -22.85 25.34
CA ALA A 551 -36.04 -22.21 25.95
C ALA A 551 -34.71 -22.72 25.35
N THR A 552 -34.55 -24.03 25.15
CA THR A 552 -33.36 -24.59 24.49
C THR A 552 -33.28 -24.26 23.01
N ARG A 553 -34.41 -24.03 22.34
CA ARG A 553 -34.48 -23.47 20.98
C ARG A 553 -33.93 -22.05 20.91
N HIS A 554 -34.35 -21.18 21.83
CA HIS A 554 -33.87 -19.80 21.91
C HIS A 554 -32.37 -19.72 22.24
N GLU A 555 -31.88 -20.60 23.11
CA GLU A 555 -30.47 -20.64 23.52
C GLU A 555 -29.54 -21.10 22.37
N PHE A 556 -29.99 -22.09 21.59
CA PHE A 556 -29.30 -22.52 20.36
C PHE A 556 -29.27 -21.41 19.30
N ILE A 557 -30.41 -20.77 19.04
CA ILE A 557 -30.51 -19.67 18.06
C ILE A 557 -29.69 -18.46 18.52
N SER A 558 -29.71 -18.08 19.80
CA SER A 558 -28.84 -17.02 20.35
C SER A 558 -27.36 -17.31 20.17
N SER A 559 -26.95 -18.57 20.29
CA SER A 559 -25.55 -18.98 20.12
C SER A 559 -25.10 -18.84 18.66
N VAL A 560 -25.94 -19.25 17.71
CA VAL A 560 -25.74 -19.05 16.27
C VAL A 560 -25.78 -17.56 15.91
N PHE A 561 -26.65 -16.79 16.56
CA PHE A 561 -26.79 -15.35 16.37
C PHE A 561 -25.56 -14.58 16.85
N ILE A 562 -24.96 -14.99 17.97
CA ILE A 562 -23.71 -14.42 18.45
C ILE A 562 -22.55 -14.80 17.52
N ALA A 563 -22.51 -16.02 16.98
CA ALA A 563 -21.53 -16.39 15.97
C ALA A 563 -21.67 -15.55 14.68
N PHE A 564 -22.91 -15.30 14.25
CA PHE A 564 -23.23 -14.47 13.09
C PHE A 564 -22.90 -12.97 13.32
N LEU A 565 -23.17 -12.44 14.52
CA LEU A 565 -22.82 -11.07 14.93
C LEU A 565 -21.31 -10.87 15.13
N VAL A 566 -20.58 -11.92 15.53
CA VAL A 566 -19.11 -11.87 15.63
C VAL A 566 -18.45 -11.82 14.24
N MET A 567 -19.10 -12.38 13.21
CA MET A 567 -18.67 -12.24 11.81
C MET A 567 -19.05 -10.89 11.18
N MET A 568 -20.06 -10.20 11.72
CA MET A 568 -20.60 -8.93 11.21
C MET A 568 -20.53 -7.87 12.30
N VAL A 569 -19.38 -7.22 12.49
CA VAL A 569 -19.27 -6.23 13.58
C VAL A 569 -20.09 -4.97 13.30
N LYS A 570 -20.90 -4.64 14.32
CA LYS A 570 -21.56 -3.37 14.71
C LYS A 570 -22.81 -2.94 13.95
N TRP A 571 -23.97 -3.39 14.45
CA TRP A 571 -25.14 -2.52 14.70
C TRP A 571 -25.88 -2.98 15.97
N VAL A 572 -26.37 -2.03 16.76
CA VAL A 572 -27.22 -2.28 17.94
C VAL A 572 -28.62 -2.65 17.44
N CYS A 573 -29.08 -3.88 17.67
CA CYS A 573 -30.45 -4.29 17.35
C CYS A 573 -31.38 -4.08 18.56
N GLN A 574 -32.57 -3.53 18.31
CA GLN A 574 -33.66 -3.42 19.27
C GLN A 574 -34.55 -4.67 19.12
N GLU A 575 -34.66 -5.50 20.17
CA GLU A 575 -35.50 -6.72 20.16
C GLU A 575 -37.00 -6.36 20.09
N TYR A 576 -37.74 -7.04 19.22
CA TYR A 576 -39.20 -7.06 19.24
C TYR A 576 -39.70 -8.49 19.46
N LYS A 577 -40.42 -8.71 20.56
CA LYS A 577 -41.17 -9.95 20.81
C LYS A 577 -42.56 -9.81 20.18
N SER A 578 -42.86 -10.56 19.14
CA SER A 578 -44.24 -10.76 18.68
C SER A 578 -44.75 -12.12 19.13
N SER A 579 -45.70 -12.16 20.06
CA SER A 579 -46.42 -13.37 20.41
C SER A 579 -47.67 -13.49 19.53
N GLY A 580 -47.69 -14.46 18.61
CA GLY A 580 -48.89 -14.81 17.84
C GLY A 580 -48.74 -16.13 17.10
N SER A 581 -49.65 -17.08 17.34
CA SER A 581 -49.69 -18.37 16.66
C SER A 581 -50.43 -18.25 15.31
N HIS A 582 -49.76 -18.58 14.20
CA HIS A 582 -50.42 -18.79 12.92
C HIS A 582 -50.10 -20.18 12.34
N GLY A 583 -51.13 -20.81 11.79
CA GLY A 583 -51.08 -22.16 11.23
C GLY A 583 -50.25 -22.24 9.96
N LYS A 584 -48.93 -22.37 10.12
CA LYS A 584 -47.95 -23.13 9.34
C LYS A 584 -46.55 -22.75 9.88
N GLY A 585 -46.15 -23.36 11.01
CA GLY A 585 -44.84 -23.22 11.66
C GLY A 585 -44.59 -21.88 12.38
N PRO A 586 -43.85 -21.83 13.50
CA PRO A 586 -43.50 -20.56 14.14
C PRO A 586 -42.37 -19.86 13.37
N VAL A 587 -42.59 -18.60 13.00
CA VAL A 587 -41.52 -17.67 12.66
C VAL A 587 -40.84 -17.29 13.96
N ASP A 588 -39.59 -17.69 14.16
CA ASP A 588 -38.92 -17.50 15.44
C ASP A 588 -38.32 -16.09 15.56
N TRP A 589 -37.74 -15.51 14.49
CA TRP A 589 -37.17 -14.15 14.51
C TRP A 589 -37.31 -13.40 13.17
N VAL A 590 -37.54 -12.08 13.23
CA VAL A 590 -37.52 -11.17 12.07
C VAL A 590 -36.64 -9.96 12.38
N ILE A 591 -35.65 -9.68 11.54
CA ILE A 591 -34.63 -8.66 11.80
C ILE A 591 -34.49 -7.74 10.59
N LYS A 592 -34.54 -6.43 10.81
CA LYS A 592 -34.32 -5.42 9.78
C LYS A 592 -32.86 -4.92 9.82
N ILE A 593 -32.15 -5.02 8.70
CA ILE A 593 -30.78 -4.54 8.51
C ILE A 593 -30.78 -3.59 7.30
N GLY A 594 -30.66 -2.28 7.56
CA GLY A 594 -30.83 -1.26 6.51
C GLY A 594 -32.23 -1.36 5.87
N ASP A 595 -32.28 -1.54 4.55
CA ASP A 595 -33.52 -1.70 3.78
C ASP A 595 -33.97 -3.16 3.65
N THR A 596 -33.25 -4.11 4.25
CA THR A 596 -33.51 -5.56 4.11
C THR A 596 -34.12 -6.14 5.38
N ILE A 597 -35.13 -7.00 5.22
CA ILE A 597 -35.74 -7.77 6.30
C ILE A 597 -35.32 -9.24 6.16
N VAL A 598 -34.75 -9.80 7.22
CA VAL A 598 -34.31 -11.20 7.32
C VAL A 598 -35.24 -11.94 8.28
N VAL A 599 -35.80 -13.05 7.83
CA VAL A 599 -36.68 -13.91 8.63
C VAL A 599 -35.94 -15.21 8.91
N ILE A 600 -35.83 -15.59 10.19
CA ILE A 600 -35.17 -16.81 10.63
C ILE A 600 -36.24 -17.77 11.17
N GLU A 601 -36.32 -18.94 10.54
CA GLU A 601 -37.15 -20.06 10.95
C GLU A 601 -36.26 -21.26 11.26
N ALA A 602 -36.36 -21.84 12.45
CA ALA A 602 -35.83 -23.18 12.72
C ALA A 602 -36.98 -24.19 12.59
N LYS A 603 -36.78 -25.41 12.09
CA LYS A 603 -37.82 -26.46 12.24
C LYS A 603 -37.55 -27.31 13.47
N ARG A 604 -38.61 -27.89 14.02
CA ARG A 604 -38.53 -28.72 15.24
C ARG A 604 -37.77 -30.03 14.99
N GLU A 605 -37.73 -30.49 13.75
CA GLU A 605 -37.00 -31.70 13.35
C GLU A 605 -35.47 -31.52 13.33
N ASP A 606 -34.97 -30.31 13.00
CA ASP A 606 -33.54 -30.02 12.81
C ASP A 606 -32.73 -30.06 14.13
N ILE A 607 -33.40 -29.76 15.25
CA ILE A 607 -32.82 -29.68 16.59
C ILE A 607 -32.59 -31.05 17.21
N ASN A 608 -33.43 -32.03 16.86
CA ASN A 608 -33.35 -33.39 17.40
C ASN A 608 -32.40 -34.30 16.60
N GLN A 609 -32.00 -33.92 15.39
CA GLN A 609 -31.14 -34.74 14.51
C GLN A 609 -29.65 -34.34 14.55
N ARG A 610 -29.23 -33.38 15.40
CA ARG A 610 -27.87 -32.80 15.40
C ARG A 610 -27.44 -32.34 14.00
N VAL A 611 -28.32 -31.58 13.33
CA VAL A 611 -28.03 -31.05 12.00
C VAL A 611 -27.49 -29.62 12.16
N ASP A 612 -26.19 -29.43 11.85
CA ASP A 612 -25.45 -28.18 12.06
C ASP A 612 -25.71 -27.10 10.98
N TRP A 613 -26.94 -26.93 10.48
CA TRP A 613 -27.23 -25.83 9.55
C TRP A 613 -28.63 -25.23 9.69
N VAL A 614 -28.71 -23.90 9.53
CA VAL A 614 -29.93 -23.08 9.54
C VAL A 614 -30.21 -22.56 8.13
N ILE A 615 -31.46 -22.62 7.68
CA ILE A 615 -31.87 -22.07 6.38
C ILE A 615 -32.21 -20.58 6.55
N ILE A 616 -31.44 -19.69 5.92
CA ILE A 616 -31.74 -18.25 5.83
C ILE A 616 -32.42 -17.98 4.48
N LYS A 617 -33.63 -17.42 4.48
CA LYS A 617 -34.35 -17.06 3.26
C LYS A 617 -34.53 -15.54 3.16
N PRO A 618 -34.21 -14.89 2.04
CA PRO A 618 -34.77 -13.59 1.71
C PRO A 618 -36.26 -13.79 1.40
N ALA A 619 -37.15 -13.29 2.24
CA ALA A 619 -38.58 -13.53 2.09
C ALA A 619 -39.28 -12.39 1.32
N ASN A 620 -40.14 -12.76 0.37
CA ASN A 620 -41.29 -11.94 -0.01
C ASN A 620 -42.15 -11.73 1.25
N VAL A 621 -42.35 -10.47 1.64
CA VAL A 621 -43.11 -10.11 2.85
C VAL A 621 -44.60 -10.36 2.59
N PRO A 622 -45.29 -11.21 3.38
CA PRO A 622 -46.72 -11.45 3.21
C PRO A 622 -47.55 -10.18 3.47
N ASP A 623 -48.62 -9.97 2.69
CA ASP A 623 -49.49 -8.78 2.78
C ASP A 623 -50.11 -8.56 4.18
N SER A 624 -50.23 -9.62 4.99
CA SER A 624 -50.70 -9.55 6.38
C SER A 624 -49.72 -8.86 7.33
N VAL A 625 -48.41 -8.95 7.07
CA VAL A 625 -47.35 -8.27 7.86
C VAL A 625 -47.30 -6.79 7.48
N ILE A 626 -47.48 -6.47 6.20
CA ILE A 626 -47.61 -5.09 5.70
C ILE A 626 -48.86 -4.41 6.30
N ALA A 627 -49.96 -5.15 6.46
CA ALA A 627 -51.18 -4.65 7.12
C ALA A 627 -51.01 -4.38 8.62
N GLN A 628 -50.20 -5.17 9.33
CA GLN A 628 -49.87 -4.92 10.75
C GLN A 628 -48.95 -3.72 10.92
N LEU A 629 -47.98 -3.53 10.02
CA LEU A 629 -47.11 -2.33 10.01
C LEU A 629 -47.90 -1.04 9.75
N LYS A 630 -49.00 -1.10 8.98
CA LYS A 630 -49.94 0.03 8.78
C LYS A 630 -50.79 0.38 10.02
N GLN A 631 -50.94 -0.54 10.99
CA GLN A 631 -51.77 -0.31 12.18
C GLN A 631 -50.99 0.25 13.39
N CYS A 632 -49.67 0.17 13.39
CA CYS A 632 -48.84 0.77 14.45
C CYS A 632 -48.65 2.27 14.22
N LYS A 633 -49.55 3.11 14.76
CA LYS A 633 -49.27 4.55 14.92
C LYS A 633 -48.26 4.76 16.06
N PRO A 634 -47.28 5.66 15.91
CA PRO A 634 -46.37 5.99 17.00
C PRO A 634 -47.08 6.91 18.00
N ASP A 635 -47.58 6.35 19.09
CA ASP A 635 -47.93 7.15 20.26
C ASP A 635 -46.65 7.46 21.05
N CYS A 636 -46.03 8.60 20.74
CA CYS A 636 -45.25 9.33 21.73
C CYS A 636 -45.37 10.83 21.51
N LYS A 637 -46.15 11.47 22.38
CA LYS A 637 -46.14 12.92 22.60
C LYS A 637 -44.91 13.28 23.44
N ILE A 638 -43.95 14.02 22.86
CA ILE A 638 -43.22 15.06 23.57
C ILE A 638 -43.14 16.30 22.66
N ASN A 639 -43.43 17.45 23.27
CA ASN A 639 -43.75 18.75 22.70
C ASN A 639 -42.53 19.51 22.12
N ASN A 640 -42.78 20.22 21.00
CA ASN A 640 -42.35 21.58 20.60
C ASN A 640 -40.91 22.06 20.92
N THR A 641 -40.15 22.73 20.04
CA THR A 641 -40.42 23.39 18.75
C THR A 641 -39.07 23.83 18.16
N SER A 642 -38.68 23.27 17.02
CA SER A 642 -38.02 23.99 15.93
C SER A 642 -38.16 23.13 14.67
N SER A 643 -39.10 23.57 13.83
CA SER A 643 -39.50 23.08 12.50
C SER A 643 -38.29 22.91 11.54
N LYS A 644 -38.31 22.23 10.40
CA LYS A 644 -39.28 21.52 9.55
C LYS A 644 -38.39 21.00 8.40
N LEU A 645 -38.57 19.76 7.95
CA LEU A 645 -38.38 19.24 6.58
C LEU A 645 -37.96 17.77 6.63
N LEU A 646 -38.96 16.89 6.58
CA LEU A 646 -38.97 15.62 5.84
C LEU A 646 -40.36 15.03 6.07
N GLU A 647 -41.32 15.51 5.27
CA GLU A 647 -42.66 14.94 5.16
C GLU A 647 -42.56 13.57 4.46
N ASP A 648 -43.04 12.51 5.13
CA ASP A 648 -43.85 11.34 4.70
C ASP A 648 -43.89 10.84 3.23
N ARG A 649 -42.97 11.21 2.34
CA ARG A 649 -43.01 10.80 0.92
C ARG A 649 -42.25 9.51 0.56
N ASP A 650 -41.46 8.94 1.46
CA ASP A 650 -40.60 7.81 1.09
C ASP A 650 -41.20 6.43 1.33
N LEU A 651 -42.25 6.29 2.15
CA LEU A 651 -42.84 4.97 2.40
C LEU A 651 -43.74 4.50 1.24
N ASP A 652 -44.53 5.42 0.67
CA ASP A 652 -45.40 5.08 -0.46
C ASP A 652 -44.60 4.92 -1.77
N ALA A 653 -43.53 5.69 -1.97
CA ALA A 653 -42.62 5.53 -3.11
C ALA A 653 -41.86 4.19 -3.05
N PHE A 654 -41.43 3.78 -1.86
CA PHE A 654 -40.80 2.49 -1.61
C PHE A 654 -41.74 1.30 -1.87
N LEU A 655 -43.01 1.40 -1.45
CA LEU A 655 -44.01 0.35 -1.69
C LEU A 655 -44.41 0.25 -3.18
N ASP A 656 -44.44 1.36 -3.91
CA ASP A 656 -44.74 1.41 -5.35
C ASP A 656 -43.57 0.81 -6.19
N GLU A 657 -42.32 0.97 -5.73
CA GLU A 657 -41.13 0.39 -6.35
C GLU A 657 -41.02 -1.14 -6.10
N VAL A 658 -41.47 -1.61 -4.95
CA VAL A 658 -41.57 -3.05 -4.61
C VAL A 658 -42.67 -3.75 -5.42
N GLN A 659 -43.78 -3.07 -5.74
CA GLN A 659 -44.82 -3.64 -6.61
C GLN A 659 -44.43 -3.68 -8.10
N LYS A 660 -43.54 -2.79 -8.57
CA LYS A 660 -43.17 -2.66 -9.99
C LYS A 660 -42.11 -3.64 -10.51
N LYS A 661 -41.45 -4.43 -9.66
CA LYS A 661 -40.51 -5.48 -10.10
C LYS A 661 -41.15 -6.87 -10.12
N LYS A 662 -42.00 -7.12 -11.11
CA LYS A 662 -42.34 -8.47 -11.57
C LYS A 662 -41.83 -8.67 -12.99
N GLU A 663 -41.14 -9.80 -13.16
CA GLU A 663 -40.72 -10.45 -14.42
C GLU A 663 -39.48 -9.91 -15.15
N PHE A 664 -38.44 -10.75 -15.19
CA PHE A 664 -37.61 -10.95 -16.38
C PHE A 664 -37.49 -12.45 -16.64
N VAL A 665 -38.01 -12.88 -17.79
CA VAL A 665 -37.76 -14.18 -18.43
C VAL A 665 -36.73 -13.94 -19.54
N ILE A 666 -35.66 -14.74 -19.58
CA ILE A 666 -34.79 -14.85 -20.77
C ILE A 666 -34.60 -16.36 -21.05
N PRO A 667 -34.67 -16.82 -22.32
CA PRO A 667 -34.84 -18.21 -22.69
C PRO A 667 -33.57 -19.03 -22.52
N LEU A 668 -33.75 -20.34 -22.29
CA LEU A 668 -32.72 -21.36 -22.37
C LEU A 668 -32.73 -22.03 -23.76
N ASN A 669 -31.52 -22.42 -24.19
CA ASN A 669 -31.15 -23.39 -25.23
C ASN A 669 -30.69 -22.85 -26.59
N GLU A 670 -29.45 -23.16 -26.93
CA GLU A 670 -29.15 -24.04 -28.07
C GLU A 670 -28.02 -25.01 -27.67
N GLU A 671 -28.35 -26.29 -27.55
CA GLU A 671 -27.40 -27.42 -27.55
C GLU A 671 -27.11 -27.83 -29.00
N ASN A 672 -25.84 -28.10 -29.26
CA ASN A 672 -25.23 -29.14 -30.11
C ASN A 672 -25.98 -29.79 -31.30
N GLU A 673 -25.20 -29.85 -32.39
CA GLU A 673 -25.09 -30.95 -33.38
C GLU A 673 -26.30 -31.36 -34.24
N LYS A 674 -26.21 -31.08 -35.56
CA LYS A 674 -25.93 -32.09 -36.61
C LYS A 674 -26.06 -31.49 -38.01
N ARG A 675 -24.98 -31.55 -38.80
CA ARG A 675 -25.07 -31.53 -40.26
C ARG A 675 -25.49 -32.92 -40.75
N PRO A 676 -26.40 -33.00 -41.74
CA PRO A 676 -26.29 -33.96 -42.81
C PRO A 676 -25.88 -33.28 -44.11
N ILE A 677 -25.00 -33.95 -44.82
CA ILE A 677 -24.63 -33.67 -46.21
C ILE A 677 -25.86 -33.95 -47.08
N SER A 678 -26.30 -32.97 -47.87
CA SER A 678 -27.19 -33.17 -49.01
C SER A 678 -26.38 -33.15 -50.30
N VAL A 679 -26.46 -34.22 -51.06
CA VAL A 679 -26.03 -34.31 -52.47
C VAL A 679 -27.25 -34.10 -53.37
N GLU A 680 -26.99 -33.51 -54.55
CA GLU A 680 -27.85 -33.30 -55.74
C GLU A 680 -28.90 -32.17 -55.61
N SER A 681 -28.89 -31.13 -56.45
CA SER A 681 -28.98 -31.14 -57.92
C SER A 681 -29.08 -29.68 -58.43
N GLU A 682 -28.67 -29.51 -59.70
CA GLU A 682 -28.62 -28.31 -60.56
C GLU A 682 -27.45 -27.33 -60.40
#